data_AF-Q2GN31-F1
#
_entry.id   AF-Q2GN31-F1
#
_cell.length_a   1.000
_cell.length_b   1.000
_cell.length_c   1.000
_cell.angle_alpha   90.00
_cell.angle_beta   90.00
_cell.angle_gamma   90.00
#
_symmetry.space_group_name_H-M   'P 1'
#
loop_
_entity.id
_entity.type
_entity.pdbx_description
1 polymer ?
#
loop_
_entity_poly.entity_id
_entity_poly.type
_entity_poly.pdbx_seq_one_letter_code
_entity_poly.pdbx_strand_id
1 'polypeptide(L)'
;MDPLSIAASAAGLATGCTRIVATLYTWIDDTISVDENVAGLSDEIKALGRVLNSISSASALAPRPVLAEIDPDGNLWAVVTATLGDISNTLGKLSQLLGEVEKSSRVFSRGFLRKPTKQIRFGLRSKEFVTCKDRVQSYNTAMTSALQMINVCLMIHNNSSQDAVFSMLYGLRSQIGRVEVALHQGAEPQSGPAGSSQDDDGKQITTNLRQFVRVAETFHSNASAITREGPRSTVWGGSVLGEPLTREQLFKIESWIPQPSITQPQQGGAPSQTTIVNPSYHSDSDDDIDEALIKRLRELAVDSRQKGDHLKAENFYRKVINRSEASESNYDPQDLVDDRINLAYACLHQRKWTDAETIILPIAMERKLGDITIYIGLHALALAHMDSSNFAMADKCCKRALWGKRKILGKENPSCWETLALLSRLCEARGDPEEAEAHQTFIPASYQPVLHLDPLVYLNGYNKKPPPPPTIPPTRSPSTTKASQTRNLVVGVHFGTVQTAVSFALATNPIVEEGIIDKWPTRSGTKTDSTVPSVVYYGPEPTRTVVGWGYDIEDALKPSGYPKPGIEKSEWFILGLMNPDRTYVDATQIPSPPTGKSNIDVVADYLSELHDAIWSALCSSFDMEEMQIRWWFAIPPVWDGLGGAPLRASALRAGFIRDENDDKIFFVTEPVADLLYCCKTLLGPQPSDTFLVVVASAGAVDVATYEVIKGNPLDLKQLTTPTGDFCGSTAVVRNFSNLLQDRVKKLKLPEGSVIAARTYAKGIIDFSNRIKHSFSDDGSTWAVKVGLSVDYPDAGIDRESGCMAVTNKLMRACFDPPVNRVIELITDQLASVGKQHPETSVKAILLTGEFSPSVYLVNQIKRHVGDLFGITVVGPSDALTDVARGAVTAGVLQDHGLLSAEYRTHD
;
A
#
# COMPACT_ATOMS: atom_id res chain seq x y z
N MET A 1 0.46 -22.32 35.72
CA MET A 1 1.87 -22.73 35.50
C MET A 1 2.76 -21.57 35.90
N ASP A 2 3.98 -21.85 36.37
CA ASP A 2 4.97 -20.80 36.62
C ASP A 2 5.57 -20.28 35.29
N PRO A 3 6.10 -19.05 35.25
CA PRO A 3 6.59 -18.43 34.00
C PRO A 3 7.70 -19.22 33.28
N LEU A 4 8.49 -20.03 33.99
CA LEU A 4 9.54 -20.85 33.38
C LEU A 4 8.95 -22.06 32.64
N SER A 5 7.90 -22.67 33.17
CA SER A 5 7.15 -23.72 32.49
C SER A 5 6.47 -23.21 31.21
N ILE A 6 6.00 -21.96 31.23
CA ILE A 6 5.43 -21.29 30.05
C ILE A 6 6.52 -20.98 29.02
N ALA A 7 7.69 -20.52 29.47
CA ALA A 7 8.83 -20.30 28.60
C ALA A 7 9.26 -21.58 27.87
N ALA A 8 9.43 -22.68 28.62
CA ALA A 8 9.79 -23.98 28.04
C ALA A 8 8.73 -24.49 27.05
N SER A 9 7.45 -24.35 27.38
CA SER A 9 6.34 -24.75 26.52
C SER A 9 6.30 -23.94 25.21
N ALA A 10 6.50 -22.63 25.30
CA ALA A 10 6.53 -21.74 24.13
C ALA A 10 7.75 -22.04 23.23
N ALA A 11 8.93 -22.28 23.79
CA ALA A 11 10.12 -22.68 23.03
C ALA A 11 9.94 -24.03 22.31
N GLY A 12 9.32 -25.00 23.00
CA GLY A 12 8.98 -26.30 22.40
C GLY A 12 8.04 -26.16 21.21
N LEU A 13 7.00 -25.33 21.34
CA LEU A 13 6.03 -25.09 20.27
C LEU A 13 6.63 -24.27 19.11
N ALA A 14 7.50 -23.30 19.38
CA ALA A 14 8.21 -22.56 18.34
C ALA A 14 9.11 -23.48 17.49
N THR A 15 9.75 -24.45 18.15
CA THR A 15 10.51 -25.52 17.47
C THR A 15 9.57 -26.39 16.62
N GLY A 16 8.38 -26.72 17.14
CA GLY A 16 7.32 -27.41 16.40
C GLY A 16 6.86 -26.66 15.15
N CYS A 17 6.60 -25.35 15.25
CA CYS A 17 6.27 -24.47 14.13
C CYS A 17 7.34 -24.54 13.04
N THR A 18 8.62 -24.45 13.42
CA THR A 18 9.75 -24.50 12.48
C THR A 18 9.78 -25.83 11.70
N ARG A 19 9.51 -26.95 12.37
CA ARG A 19 9.44 -28.28 11.72
C ARG A 19 8.25 -28.40 10.77
N ILE A 20 7.07 -27.92 11.16
CA ILE A 20 5.87 -27.95 10.33
C ILE A 20 6.04 -27.07 9.09
N VAL A 21 6.60 -25.87 9.28
CA VAL A 21 6.94 -24.94 8.19
C VAL A 21 7.91 -25.59 7.22
N ALA A 22 8.98 -26.23 7.70
CA ALA A 22 9.92 -26.94 6.83
C ALA A 22 9.21 -28.03 6.00
N THR A 23 8.34 -28.83 6.63
CA THR A 23 7.53 -29.84 5.93
C THR A 23 6.59 -29.22 4.89
N LEU A 24 5.89 -28.14 5.23
CA LEU A 24 5.04 -27.40 4.28
C LEU A 24 5.85 -26.84 3.11
N TYR A 25 7.03 -26.27 3.36
CA TYR A 25 7.90 -25.72 2.31
C TYR A 25 8.41 -26.79 1.35
N THR A 26 8.90 -27.93 1.87
CA THR A 26 9.34 -29.05 1.02
C THR A 26 8.20 -29.59 0.16
N TRP A 27 6.96 -29.48 0.63
CA TRP A 27 5.78 -29.93 -0.11
C TRP A 27 5.28 -28.89 -1.14
N ILE A 28 5.27 -27.60 -0.77
CA ILE A 28 4.93 -26.47 -1.64
C ILE A 28 5.84 -26.45 -2.87
N ASP A 29 7.15 -26.61 -2.66
CA ASP A 29 8.17 -26.63 -3.74
C ASP A 29 8.00 -27.84 -4.70
N ASP A 30 7.37 -28.92 -4.23
CA ASP A 30 7.10 -30.14 -4.97
C ASP A 30 5.83 -30.08 -5.85
N THR A 31 5.04 -28.99 -5.77
CA THR A 31 3.72 -28.84 -6.43
C THR A 31 3.72 -27.79 -7.55
N ILE A 32 2.96 -28.03 -8.63
CA ILE A 32 2.97 -27.19 -9.86
C ILE A 32 2.17 -25.89 -9.70
N SER A 33 1.14 -25.90 -8.86
CA SER A 33 0.36 -24.72 -8.47
C SER A 33 0.09 -24.80 -6.97
N VAL A 34 0.41 -23.73 -6.25
CA VAL A 34 0.25 -23.64 -4.80
C VAL A 34 -1.09 -22.98 -4.51
N ASP A 35 -1.94 -23.64 -3.73
CA ASP A 35 -3.17 -23.05 -3.21
C ASP A 35 -2.78 -21.93 -2.21
N GLU A 36 -3.27 -20.70 -2.45
CA GLU A 36 -2.93 -19.50 -1.65
C GLU A 36 -3.20 -19.70 -0.15
N ASN A 37 -4.14 -20.58 0.21
CA ASN A 37 -4.43 -20.90 1.61
C ASN A 37 -3.28 -21.64 2.30
N VAL A 38 -2.48 -22.41 1.56
CA VAL A 38 -1.32 -23.17 2.08
C VAL A 38 -0.11 -22.29 2.26
N ALA A 39 0.13 -21.41 1.29
CA ALA A 39 1.16 -20.38 1.40
C ALA A 39 0.85 -19.46 2.58
N GLY A 40 -0.40 -18.99 2.68
CA GLY A 40 -0.86 -18.19 3.81
C GLY A 40 -0.76 -18.92 5.16
N LEU A 41 -1.11 -20.21 5.23
CA LEU A 41 -0.95 -21.00 6.46
C LEU A 41 0.52 -21.11 6.88
N SER A 42 1.44 -21.28 5.93
CA SER A 42 2.88 -21.36 6.20
C SER A 42 3.42 -20.06 6.80
N ASP A 43 2.97 -18.93 6.28
CA ASP A 43 3.36 -17.60 6.77
C ASP A 43 2.80 -17.33 8.17
N GLU A 44 1.55 -17.73 8.44
CA GLU A 44 0.94 -17.60 9.77
C GLU A 44 1.64 -18.49 10.83
N ILE A 45 2.03 -19.73 10.49
CA ILE A 45 2.76 -20.61 11.42
C ILE A 45 4.17 -20.05 11.70
N LYS A 46 4.81 -19.43 10.71
CA LYS A 46 6.09 -18.73 10.89
C LYS A 46 5.96 -17.55 11.84
N ALA A 47 4.93 -16.72 11.64
CA ALA A 47 4.67 -15.57 12.50
C ALA A 47 4.41 -16.04 13.94
N LEU A 48 3.56 -17.06 14.13
CA LEU A 48 3.32 -17.68 15.43
C LEU A 48 4.61 -18.21 16.07
N GLY A 49 5.48 -18.88 15.31
CA GLY A 49 6.76 -19.37 15.82
C GLY A 49 7.69 -18.27 16.33
N ARG A 50 7.72 -17.10 15.67
CA ARG A 50 8.48 -15.93 16.16
C ARG A 50 7.92 -15.38 17.45
N VAL A 51 6.59 -15.22 17.51
CA VAL A 51 5.90 -14.71 18.71
C VAL A 51 6.12 -15.63 19.90
N LEU A 52 6.05 -16.95 19.71
CA LEU A 52 6.33 -17.95 20.76
C LEU A 52 7.77 -17.89 21.28
N ASN A 53 8.77 -17.67 20.41
CA ASN A 53 10.15 -17.45 20.83
C ASN A 53 10.31 -16.17 21.66
N SER A 54 9.65 -15.09 21.25
CA SER A 54 9.66 -13.83 21.99
C SER A 54 9.00 -13.98 23.36
N ILE A 55 7.88 -14.72 23.45
CA ILE A 55 7.20 -15.01 24.72
C ILE A 55 8.06 -15.90 25.60
N SER A 56 8.74 -16.90 25.04
CA SER A 56 9.68 -17.72 25.80
C SER A 56 10.77 -16.88 26.45
N SER A 57 11.29 -15.89 25.73
CA SER A 57 12.37 -15.03 26.22
C SER A 57 11.87 -14.01 27.24
N ALA A 58 10.72 -13.39 26.98
CA ALA A 58 10.14 -12.35 27.83
C ALA A 58 9.52 -12.90 29.12
N SER A 59 8.85 -14.05 29.07
CA SER A 59 8.19 -14.66 30.24
C SER A 59 9.18 -15.10 31.33
N ALA A 60 10.40 -15.52 30.93
CA ALA A 60 11.47 -15.85 31.87
C ALA A 60 11.96 -14.63 32.67
N LEU A 61 11.78 -13.42 32.13
CA LEU A 61 12.21 -12.15 32.72
C LEU A 61 11.06 -11.41 33.42
N ALA A 62 9.83 -11.95 33.41
CA ALA A 62 8.64 -11.26 33.88
C ALA A 62 8.72 -10.90 35.38
N PRO A 63 8.56 -9.62 35.75
CA PRO A 63 8.75 -9.15 37.12
C PRO A 63 7.53 -9.52 37.98
N ARG A 64 7.71 -10.49 38.88
CA ARG A 64 6.64 -11.00 39.77
C ARG A 64 5.93 -9.94 40.61
N PRO A 65 6.61 -8.93 41.20
CA PRO A 65 5.93 -7.93 42.03
C PRO A 65 4.96 -7.06 41.23
N VAL A 66 5.39 -6.58 40.06
CA VAL A 66 4.57 -5.74 39.17
C VAL A 66 3.40 -6.53 38.61
N LEU A 67 3.62 -7.80 38.28
CA LEU A 67 2.56 -8.64 37.77
C LEU A 67 1.49 -8.97 38.83
N ALA A 68 1.87 -9.16 40.09
CA ALA A 68 0.92 -9.38 41.18
C ALA A 68 0.04 -8.14 41.47
N GLU A 69 0.49 -6.95 41.06
CA GLU A 69 -0.26 -5.70 41.18
C GLU A 69 -1.25 -5.51 40.02
N ILE A 70 -0.83 -5.83 38.79
CA ILE A 70 -1.65 -5.68 37.58
C ILE A 70 -2.65 -6.84 37.42
N ASP A 71 -2.25 -8.06 37.78
CA ASP A 71 -3.04 -9.30 37.65
C ASP A 71 -2.93 -10.15 38.93
N PRO A 72 -3.61 -9.75 40.02
CA PRO A 72 -3.49 -10.38 41.34
C PRO A 72 -3.98 -11.84 41.35
N ASP A 73 -4.90 -12.19 40.46
CA ASP A 73 -5.46 -13.54 40.34
C ASP A 73 -4.59 -14.46 39.46
N GLY A 74 -3.55 -13.93 38.79
CA GLY A 74 -2.67 -14.68 37.91
C GLY A 74 -3.35 -15.21 36.64
N ASN A 75 -4.39 -14.52 36.18
CA ASN A 75 -5.21 -14.91 35.03
C ASN A 75 -4.44 -14.85 33.70
N LEU A 76 -3.44 -13.97 33.56
CA LEU A 76 -2.59 -13.84 32.38
C LEU A 76 -1.92 -15.17 32.03
N TRP A 77 -1.27 -15.79 33.01
CA TRP A 77 -0.57 -17.05 32.79
C TRP A 77 -1.53 -18.21 32.56
N ALA A 78 -2.73 -18.16 33.12
CA ALA A 78 -3.77 -19.15 32.88
C ALA A 78 -4.25 -19.13 31.42
N VAL A 79 -4.53 -17.94 30.86
CA VAL A 79 -4.97 -17.83 29.46
C VAL A 79 -3.84 -18.12 28.49
N VAL A 80 -2.61 -17.69 28.76
CA VAL A 80 -1.43 -18.04 27.96
C VAL A 80 -1.21 -19.55 27.94
N THR A 81 -1.34 -20.20 29.11
CA THR A 81 -1.24 -21.67 29.21
C THR A 81 -2.32 -22.38 28.38
N ALA A 82 -3.57 -21.93 28.47
CA ALA A 82 -4.68 -22.51 27.71
C ALA A 82 -4.45 -22.35 26.19
N THR A 83 -4.04 -21.15 25.74
CA THR A 83 -3.75 -20.89 24.33
C THR A 83 -2.54 -21.70 23.83
N LEU A 84 -1.48 -21.88 24.63
CA LEU A 84 -0.37 -22.77 24.28
C LEU A 84 -0.83 -24.23 24.12
N GLY A 85 -1.76 -24.70 24.95
CA GLY A 85 -2.40 -26.00 24.81
C GLY A 85 -3.18 -26.13 23.49
N ASP A 86 -3.95 -25.10 23.14
CA ASP A 86 -4.72 -25.06 21.89
C ASP A 86 -3.81 -25.02 20.64
N ILE A 87 -2.71 -24.28 20.70
CA ILE A 87 -1.66 -24.24 19.68
C ILE A 87 -1.05 -25.65 19.54
N SER A 88 -0.66 -26.28 20.64
CA SER A 88 -0.07 -27.63 20.64
C SER A 88 -1.01 -28.64 19.97
N ASN A 89 -2.29 -28.62 20.32
CA ASN A 89 -3.29 -29.51 19.76
C ASN A 89 -3.50 -29.26 18.25
N THR A 90 -3.54 -27.99 17.84
CA THR A 90 -3.74 -27.61 16.43
C THR A 90 -2.51 -27.96 15.58
N LEU A 91 -1.30 -27.68 16.05
CA LEU A 91 -0.06 -28.06 15.38
C LEU A 91 0.12 -29.58 15.32
N GLY A 92 -0.29 -30.30 16.36
CA GLY A 92 -0.30 -31.77 16.38
C GLY A 92 -1.23 -32.35 15.31
N LYS A 93 -2.46 -31.83 15.21
CA LYS A 93 -3.42 -32.20 14.15
C LYS A 93 -2.87 -31.88 12.76
N LEU A 94 -2.27 -30.71 12.57
CA LEU A 94 -1.66 -30.32 11.30
C LEU A 94 -0.48 -31.25 10.93
N SER A 95 0.37 -31.61 11.89
CA SER A 95 1.46 -32.57 11.68
C SER A 95 0.94 -33.97 11.31
N GLN A 96 -0.18 -34.40 11.90
CA GLN A 96 -0.82 -35.68 11.54
C GLN A 96 -1.38 -35.63 10.12
N LEU A 97 -2.07 -34.54 9.75
CA LEU A 97 -2.61 -34.33 8.40
C LEU A 97 -1.51 -34.36 7.35
N LEU A 98 -0.39 -33.67 7.59
CA LEU A 98 0.78 -33.67 6.71
C LEU A 98 1.40 -35.07 6.61
N GLY A 99 1.48 -35.81 7.73
CA GLY A 99 1.99 -37.18 7.75
C GLY A 99 1.11 -38.21 7.01
N GLU A 100 -0.21 -38.06 7.05
CA GLU A 100 -1.15 -38.92 6.30
C GLU A 100 -1.04 -38.68 4.78
N VAL A 101 -0.89 -37.41 4.38
CA VAL A 101 -0.63 -37.02 2.99
C VAL A 101 0.70 -37.63 2.51
N GLU A 102 1.75 -37.60 3.35
CA GLU A 102 3.06 -38.15 3.02
C GLU A 102 3.06 -39.69 2.93
N LYS A 103 2.44 -40.41 3.89
CA LYS A 103 2.38 -41.89 3.89
C LYS A 103 1.61 -42.45 2.70
N SER A 104 0.52 -41.80 2.28
CA SER A 104 -0.28 -42.21 1.11
C SER A 104 0.46 -42.04 -0.23
N SER A 105 1.57 -41.29 -0.24
CA SER A 105 2.42 -41.05 -1.43
C SER A 105 3.43 -42.18 -1.67
N ARG A 106 3.73 -42.99 -0.65
CA ARG A 106 4.68 -44.13 -0.76
C ARG A 106 4.05 -45.38 -1.41
N VAL A 107 2.72 -45.51 -1.36
CA VAL A 107 1.97 -46.68 -1.86
C VAL A 107 1.84 -46.71 -3.40
N PHE A 108 1.85 -45.56 -4.07
CA PHE A 108 1.79 -45.44 -5.53
C PHE A 108 3.18 -45.13 -6.14
N SER A 109 4.20 -45.90 -5.72
CA SER A 109 5.58 -45.69 -6.12
C SER A 109 5.96 -46.56 -7.33
N ARG A 110 5.55 -46.13 -8.53
CA ARG A 110 6.24 -46.38 -9.82
C ARG A 110 5.47 -45.71 -10.98
N GLY A 111 5.92 -44.53 -11.43
CA GLY A 111 5.49 -43.94 -12.71
C GLY A 111 5.08 -42.46 -12.68
N PHE A 112 5.15 -41.85 -13.86
CA PHE A 112 5.04 -40.44 -14.31
C PHE A 112 3.90 -39.54 -13.75
N LEU A 113 3.10 -40.00 -12.78
CA LEU A 113 1.87 -39.32 -12.28
C LEU A 113 1.97 -38.82 -10.82
N ARG A 114 3.18 -38.55 -10.31
CA ARG A 114 3.41 -38.16 -8.90
C ARG A 114 2.88 -36.77 -8.52
N LYS A 115 2.78 -35.84 -9.48
CA LYS A 115 2.39 -34.43 -9.24
C LYS A 115 0.87 -34.20 -9.24
N PRO A 116 0.06 -34.78 -10.17
CA PRO A 116 -1.40 -34.61 -10.15
C PRO A 116 -2.08 -35.23 -8.93
N THR A 117 -1.55 -36.33 -8.40
CA THR A 117 -2.13 -37.05 -7.25
C THR A 117 -1.99 -36.33 -5.92
N LYS A 118 -0.91 -35.55 -5.73
CA LYS A 118 -0.73 -34.67 -4.56
C LYS A 118 -1.73 -33.50 -4.57
N GLN A 119 -2.01 -32.96 -5.75
CA GLN A 119 -2.91 -31.81 -5.94
C GLN A 119 -4.39 -32.17 -5.77
N ILE A 120 -4.84 -33.31 -6.33
CA ILE A 120 -6.23 -33.80 -6.21
C ILE A 120 -6.59 -34.12 -4.76
N ARG A 121 -5.66 -34.66 -3.98
CA ARG A 121 -5.89 -34.97 -2.56
C ARG A 121 -5.80 -33.75 -1.64
N PHE A 122 -5.06 -32.72 -2.03
CA PHE A 122 -5.06 -31.44 -1.31
C PHE A 122 -6.42 -30.73 -1.43
N GLY A 123 -7.01 -30.73 -2.64
CA GLY A 123 -8.36 -30.23 -2.86
C GLY A 123 -9.43 -30.94 -2.02
N LEU A 124 -9.26 -32.24 -1.75
CA LEU A 124 -10.17 -33.04 -0.90
C LEU A 124 -10.10 -32.70 0.60
N ARG A 125 -9.05 -32.00 1.08
CA ARG A 125 -8.87 -31.60 2.48
C ARG A 125 -8.71 -30.09 2.69
N SER A 126 -8.94 -29.28 1.66
CA SER A 126 -8.77 -27.80 1.68
C SER A 126 -9.51 -27.14 2.85
N LYS A 127 -10.72 -27.60 3.21
CA LYS A 127 -11.49 -27.11 4.35
C LYS A 127 -10.76 -27.26 5.69
N GLU A 128 -10.03 -28.36 5.91
CA GLU A 128 -9.29 -28.61 7.16
C GLU A 128 -8.09 -27.66 7.31
N PHE A 129 -7.44 -27.31 6.19
CA PHE A 129 -6.31 -26.37 6.16
C PHE A 129 -6.76 -24.92 6.35
N VAL A 130 -7.90 -24.52 5.77
CA VAL A 130 -8.50 -23.20 5.99
C VAL A 130 -8.86 -23.03 7.48
N THR A 131 -9.55 -24.01 8.08
CA THR A 131 -9.84 -23.98 9.52
C THR A 131 -8.57 -23.93 10.38
N CYS A 132 -7.49 -24.60 9.96
CA CYS A 132 -6.21 -24.53 10.65
C CYS A 132 -5.57 -23.13 10.54
N LYS A 133 -5.64 -22.50 9.36
CA LYS A 133 -5.13 -21.15 9.10
C LYS A 133 -5.85 -20.12 9.98
N ASP A 134 -7.17 -20.14 10.00
CA ASP A 134 -7.98 -19.20 10.78
C ASP A 134 -7.69 -19.32 12.29
N ARG A 135 -7.48 -20.56 12.77
CA ARG A 135 -7.08 -20.84 14.17
C ARG A 135 -5.68 -20.31 14.47
N VAL A 136 -4.70 -20.59 13.61
CA VAL A 136 -3.31 -20.13 13.79
C VAL A 136 -3.25 -18.60 13.79
N GLN A 137 -4.00 -17.93 12.91
CA GLN A 137 -4.10 -16.47 12.88
C GLN A 137 -4.68 -15.91 14.18
N SER A 138 -5.73 -16.54 14.71
CA SER A 138 -6.33 -16.17 16.00
C SER A 138 -5.34 -16.34 17.16
N TYR A 139 -4.58 -17.45 17.19
CA TYR A 139 -3.53 -17.67 18.19
C TYR A 139 -2.37 -16.68 18.07
N ASN A 140 -1.95 -16.35 16.84
CA ASN A 140 -0.89 -15.39 16.58
C ASN A 140 -1.23 -14.02 17.17
N THR A 141 -2.48 -13.58 16.98
CA THR A 141 -2.98 -12.31 17.53
C THR A 141 -3.06 -12.35 19.06
N ALA A 142 -3.64 -13.41 19.64
CA ALA A 142 -3.72 -13.58 21.10
C ALA A 142 -2.33 -13.64 21.77
N MET A 143 -1.40 -14.43 21.23
CA MET A 143 -0.04 -14.53 21.78
C MET A 143 0.74 -13.22 21.61
N THR A 144 0.50 -12.45 20.54
CA THR A 144 1.08 -11.11 20.39
C THR A 144 0.58 -10.16 21.48
N SER A 145 -0.72 -10.19 21.81
CA SER A 145 -1.26 -9.46 22.95
C SER A 145 -0.66 -9.93 24.28
N ALA A 146 -0.42 -11.23 24.46
CA ALA A 146 0.27 -11.75 25.65
C ALA A 146 1.68 -11.20 25.79
N LEU A 147 2.44 -11.16 24.69
CA LEU A 147 3.78 -10.58 24.66
C LEU A 147 3.77 -9.10 25.04
N GLN A 148 2.80 -8.33 24.53
CA GLN A 148 2.64 -6.92 24.88
C GLN A 148 2.31 -6.72 26.37
N MET A 149 1.43 -7.56 26.94
CA MET A 149 1.14 -7.53 28.39
C MET A 149 2.40 -7.81 29.22
N ILE A 150 3.21 -8.80 28.84
CA ILE A 150 4.49 -9.10 29.52
C ILE A 150 5.47 -7.92 29.38
N ASN A 151 5.54 -7.30 28.21
CA ASN A 151 6.40 -6.14 27.97
C ASN A 151 5.97 -4.92 28.79
N VAL A 152 4.67 -4.67 28.97
CA VAL A 152 4.17 -3.62 29.87
C VAL A 152 4.67 -3.86 31.30
N CYS A 153 4.63 -5.09 31.81
CA CYS A 153 5.19 -5.41 33.12
C CYS A 153 6.70 -5.13 33.20
N LEU A 154 7.46 -5.49 32.15
CA LEU A 154 8.90 -5.23 32.08
C LEU A 154 9.20 -3.73 32.04
N MET A 155 8.43 -2.94 31.30
CA MET A 155 8.59 -1.48 31.20
C MET A 155 8.30 -0.79 32.53
N ILE A 156 7.22 -1.19 33.21
CA ILE A 156 6.88 -0.67 34.55
C ILE A 156 7.97 -1.03 35.55
N HIS A 157 8.48 -2.27 35.53
CA HIS A 157 9.56 -2.70 36.41
C HIS A 157 10.87 -1.95 36.19
N ASN A 158 11.19 -1.64 34.93
CA ASN A 158 12.38 -0.89 34.54
C ASN A 158 12.19 0.64 34.63
N ASN A 159 11.10 1.12 35.24
CA ASN A 159 10.79 2.53 35.41
C ASN A 159 10.82 3.33 34.10
N SER A 160 10.31 2.73 33.02
CA SER A 160 10.17 3.39 31.72
C SER A 160 9.23 4.59 31.81
N SER A 161 9.34 5.54 30.88
CA SER A 161 8.49 6.73 30.88
C SER A 161 7.00 6.36 30.77
N GLN A 162 6.15 7.13 31.46
CA GLN A 162 4.69 6.94 31.40
C GLN A 162 4.18 6.97 29.96
N ASP A 163 4.69 7.87 29.12
CA ASP A 163 4.32 7.97 27.70
C ASP A 163 4.65 6.69 26.92
N ALA A 164 5.80 6.06 27.19
CA ALA A 164 6.17 4.80 26.55
C ALA A 164 5.24 3.65 26.98
N VAL A 165 4.86 3.59 28.26
CA VAL A 165 3.92 2.58 28.77
C VAL A 165 2.52 2.81 28.22
N PHE A 166 2.05 4.06 28.12
CA PHE A 166 0.75 4.39 27.52
C PHE A 166 0.70 4.10 26.02
N SER A 167 1.77 4.36 25.28
CA SER A 167 1.87 3.99 23.86
C SER A 167 1.72 2.47 23.68
N MET A 168 2.36 1.67 24.53
CA MET A 168 2.23 0.21 24.47
C MET A 168 0.83 -0.28 24.88
N LEU A 169 0.21 0.34 25.88
CA LEU A 169 -1.18 0.04 26.29
C LEU A 169 -2.19 0.41 25.20
N TYR A 170 -2.01 1.53 24.49
CA TYR A 170 -2.83 1.90 23.35
C TYR A 170 -2.70 0.88 22.22
N GLY A 171 -1.46 0.44 21.92
CA GLY A 171 -1.20 -0.64 20.98
C GLY A 171 -1.88 -1.96 21.38
N LEU A 172 -1.84 -2.32 22.66
CA LEU A 172 -2.52 -3.49 23.20
C LEU A 172 -4.04 -3.40 23.02
N ARG A 173 -4.65 -2.25 23.29
CA ARG A 173 -6.10 -2.02 23.10
C ARG A 173 -6.53 -2.20 21.64
N SER A 174 -5.73 -1.70 20.69
CA SER A 174 -5.98 -1.91 19.26
C SER A 174 -5.93 -3.40 18.88
N GLN A 175 -4.99 -4.16 19.45
CA GLN A 175 -4.88 -5.61 19.17
C GLN A 175 -6.02 -6.42 19.79
N ILE A 176 -6.45 -6.09 21.01
CA ILE A 176 -7.61 -6.74 21.66
C ILE A 176 -8.86 -6.59 20.79
N GLY A 177 -9.12 -5.39 20.25
CA GLY A 177 -10.25 -5.13 19.35
C GLY A 177 -10.21 -5.96 18.05
N ARG A 178 -9.01 -6.29 17.53
CA ARG A 178 -8.87 -7.16 16.34
C ARG A 178 -9.27 -8.60 16.64
N VAL A 179 -8.88 -9.12 17.80
CA VAL A 179 -9.25 -10.48 18.25
C VAL A 179 -10.77 -10.57 18.44
N GLU A 180 -11.36 -9.52 19.01
CA GLU A 180 -12.80 -9.45 19.23
C GLU A 180 -13.58 -9.46 17.90
N VAL A 181 -13.18 -8.65 16.92
CA VAL A 181 -13.79 -8.64 15.58
C VAL A 181 -13.67 -9.99 14.89
N ALA A 182 -12.51 -10.65 14.95
CA ALA A 182 -12.29 -11.97 14.37
C ALA A 182 -13.18 -13.06 15.01
N LEU A 183 -13.42 -12.98 16.32
CA LEU A 183 -14.30 -13.90 17.05
C LEU A 183 -15.80 -13.69 16.75
N HIS A 184 -16.20 -12.49 16.32
CA HIS A 184 -17.59 -12.18 15.95
C HIS A 184 -17.91 -12.58 14.50
N GLN A 185 -16.94 -12.52 13.59
CA GLN A 185 -17.12 -12.92 12.17
C GLN A 185 -17.21 -14.45 11.97
N GLY A 186 -16.76 -15.26 12.93
CA GLY A 186 -16.78 -16.73 12.85
C GLY A 186 -18.02 -17.42 13.44
N ALA A 187 -19.05 -16.68 13.87
CA ALA A 187 -20.14 -17.18 14.71
C ALA A 187 -21.49 -17.43 13.99
N GLU A 188 -21.54 -17.63 12.66
CA GLU A 188 -22.76 -18.12 11.99
C GLU A 188 -22.90 -19.64 12.12
N PRO A 189 -24.08 -20.18 12.50
CA PRO A 189 -24.27 -21.62 12.64
C PRO A 189 -24.45 -22.29 11.26
N GLN A 190 -23.48 -23.09 10.84
CA GLN A 190 -23.67 -24.05 9.73
C GLN A 190 -24.50 -25.23 10.22
N SER A 191 -25.72 -25.37 9.69
CA SER A 191 -26.61 -26.52 9.90
C SER A 191 -26.09 -27.76 9.16
N GLY A 192 -25.34 -28.60 9.86
CA GLY A 192 -24.93 -29.95 9.44
C GLY A 192 -25.27 -31.00 10.50
N PRO A 193 -25.44 -32.29 10.12
CA PRO A 193 -26.00 -33.30 11.01
C PRO A 193 -25.08 -33.58 12.21
N ALA A 194 -25.69 -33.65 13.39
CA ALA A 194 -25.04 -33.86 14.67
C ALA A 194 -24.35 -35.24 14.74
N GLY A 195 -23.08 -35.24 15.15
CA GLY A 195 -22.35 -36.45 15.51
C GLY A 195 -20.90 -36.51 15.03
N SER A 196 -20.04 -35.56 15.42
CA SER A 196 -18.59 -35.80 15.39
C SER A 196 -17.88 -34.97 16.47
N SER A 197 -16.81 -35.52 17.03
CA SER A 197 -15.98 -34.89 18.08
C SER A 197 -15.28 -33.59 17.65
N GLN A 198 -15.41 -33.15 16.39
CA GLN A 198 -14.83 -31.92 15.87
C GLN A 198 -15.57 -30.65 16.31
N ASP A 199 -16.85 -30.74 16.67
CA ASP A 199 -17.68 -29.57 17.02
C ASP A 199 -17.43 -29.05 18.45
N ASP A 200 -16.89 -29.90 19.33
CA ASP A 200 -16.58 -29.55 20.73
C ASP A 200 -15.25 -28.79 20.86
N ASP A 201 -14.24 -29.18 20.07
CA ASP A 201 -12.93 -28.52 20.03
C ASP A 201 -13.03 -27.06 19.56
N GLY A 202 -13.90 -26.77 18.58
CA GLY A 202 -14.11 -25.41 18.07
C GLY A 202 -14.75 -24.48 19.11
N LYS A 203 -15.69 -25.01 19.90
CA LYS A 203 -16.36 -24.27 20.99
C LYS A 203 -15.40 -24.00 22.14
N GLN A 204 -14.55 -24.96 22.50
CA GLN A 204 -13.54 -24.76 23.54
C GLN A 204 -12.50 -23.70 23.15
N ILE A 205 -11.98 -23.73 21.91
CA ILE A 205 -11.02 -22.73 21.40
C ILE A 205 -11.62 -21.33 21.41
N THR A 206 -12.86 -21.19 20.94
CA THR A 206 -13.57 -19.90 20.93
C THR A 206 -13.80 -19.39 22.35
N THR A 207 -14.10 -20.28 23.29
CA THR A 207 -14.27 -19.95 24.72
C THR A 207 -12.95 -19.49 25.33
N ASN A 208 -11.84 -20.20 25.07
CA ASN A 208 -10.51 -19.84 25.56
C ASN A 208 -10.06 -18.47 25.02
N LEU A 209 -10.29 -18.19 23.74
CA LEU A 209 -9.96 -16.89 23.13
C LEU A 209 -10.84 -15.74 23.68
N ARG A 210 -12.13 -15.98 23.93
CA ARG A 210 -13.00 -14.99 24.60
C ARG A 210 -12.57 -14.75 26.06
N GLN A 211 -12.08 -15.78 26.74
CA GLN A 211 -11.50 -15.62 28.08
C GLN A 211 -10.19 -14.82 28.02
N PHE A 212 -9.35 -15.08 27.02
CA PHE A 212 -8.12 -14.32 26.78
C PHE A 212 -8.40 -12.83 26.60
N VAL A 213 -9.37 -12.46 25.76
CA VAL A 213 -9.78 -11.05 25.52
C VAL A 213 -10.18 -10.38 26.83
N ARG A 214 -11.03 -11.02 27.64
CA ARG A 214 -11.46 -10.47 28.94
C ARG A 214 -10.30 -10.26 29.92
N VAL A 215 -9.36 -11.19 29.95
CA VAL A 215 -8.14 -11.05 30.77
C VAL A 215 -7.27 -9.89 30.26
N ALA A 216 -7.13 -9.74 28.95
CA ALA A 216 -6.37 -8.66 28.36
C ALA A 216 -6.99 -7.27 28.60
N GLU A 217 -8.32 -7.16 28.57
CA GLU A 217 -9.04 -5.92 28.91
C GLU A 217 -8.89 -5.55 30.39
N THR A 218 -8.99 -6.55 31.27
CA THR A 218 -8.80 -6.38 32.72
C THR A 218 -7.36 -5.96 33.01
N PHE A 219 -6.39 -6.65 32.40
CA PHE A 219 -4.96 -6.32 32.50
C PHE A 219 -4.69 -4.90 32.02
N HIS A 220 -5.21 -4.53 30.84
CA HIS A 220 -5.04 -3.18 30.28
C HIS A 220 -5.60 -2.12 31.24
N SER A 221 -6.78 -2.35 31.81
CA SER A 221 -7.43 -1.43 32.75
C SER A 221 -6.62 -1.27 34.04
N ASN A 222 -6.15 -2.37 34.63
CA ASN A 222 -5.34 -2.37 35.84
C ASN A 222 -3.98 -1.71 35.62
N ALA A 223 -3.29 -2.06 34.52
CA ALA A 223 -2.01 -1.45 34.15
C ALA A 223 -2.16 0.05 33.89
N SER A 224 -3.25 0.49 33.24
CA SER A 224 -3.54 1.91 33.03
C SER A 224 -3.82 2.67 34.33
N ALA A 225 -4.40 2.01 35.34
CA ALA A 225 -4.63 2.61 36.65
C ALA A 225 -3.31 2.78 37.41
N ILE A 226 -2.48 1.73 37.45
CA ILE A 226 -1.17 1.72 38.13
C ILE A 226 -0.22 2.76 37.52
N THR A 227 -0.22 2.91 36.19
CA THR A 227 0.67 3.87 35.50
C THR A 227 0.26 5.33 35.71
N ARG A 228 -1.03 5.61 35.99
CA ARG A 228 -1.54 6.97 36.24
C ARG A 228 -1.23 7.50 37.64
N GLU A 229 -1.02 6.65 38.63
CA GLU A 229 -0.87 7.11 40.02
C GLU A 229 0.54 7.61 40.39
N GLY A 230 1.54 7.48 39.51
CA GLY A 230 2.93 7.88 39.78
C GLY A 230 3.54 7.11 40.97
N PRO A 231 4.81 7.36 41.35
CA PRO A 231 5.41 6.67 42.49
C PRO A 231 4.76 7.16 43.78
N ARG A 232 3.72 6.45 44.26
CA ARG A 232 3.12 6.73 45.56
C ARG A 232 4.05 6.27 46.68
N SER A 233 4.52 7.29 47.41
CA SER A 233 4.94 7.30 48.80
C SER A 233 4.54 6.07 49.63
N THR A 234 5.53 5.54 50.35
CA THR A 234 5.45 4.53 51.39
C THR A 234 4.44 4.88 52.51
N VAL A 235 3.17 4.48 52.41
CA VAL A 235 2.32 4.08 53.55
C VAL A 235 1.21 3.14 53.04
N TRP A 236 1.07 2.00 53.70
CA TRP A 236 0.13 0.91 53.38
C TRP A 236 -1.22 1.12 54.11
N GLY A 237 -2.35 1.18 53.40
CA GLY A 237 -3.71 0.97 53.95
C GLY A 237 -4.86 1.89 53.48
N GLY A 238 -5.87 1.32 52.77
CA GLY A 238 -7.32 1.56 52.97
C GLY A 238 -8.13 2.64 52.18
N SER A 239 -9.09 2.15 51.35
CA SER A 239 -10.46 2.60 50.93
C SER A 239 -10.79 4.09 50.58
N VAL A 240 -11.70 4.42 49.64
CA VAL A 240 -13.19 4.19 49.64
C VAL A 240 -13.80 4.08 48.21
N LEU A 241 -14.72 3.12 48.02
CA LEU A 241 -15.61 2.90 46.85
C LEU A 241 -17.00 3.58 47.04
N GLY A 242 -17.64 4.04 45.96
CA GLY A 242 -19.06 4.44 45.90
C GLY A 242 -19.93 3.42 45.14
N GLU A 243 -21.22 3.30 45.48
CA GLU A 243 -22.10 2.15 45.18
C GLU A 243 -22.72 2.06 43.74
N PRO A 244 -23.08 0.84 43.27
CA PRO A 244 -23.69 0.59 41.95
C PRO A 244 -25.24 0.67 41.88
N LEU A 245 -25.74 0.83 40.65
CA LEU A 245 -27.14 1.05 40.25
C LEU A 245 -28.09 -0.15 40.53
N THR A 246 -29.39 0.14 40.68
CA THR A 246 -30.40 -0.82 41.14
C THR A 246 -31.09 -1.61 40.02
N ARG A 247 -31.65 -2.77 40.39
CA ARG A 247 -32.30 -3.75 39.48
C ARG A 247 -33.45 -3.20 38.62
N GLU A 248 -34.13 -2.14 39.05
CA GLU A 248 -35.20 -1.51 38.24
C GLU A 248 -34.66 -0.75 37.02
N GLN A 249 -33.42 -0.24 37.10
CA GLN A 249 -32.78 0.45 35.99
C GLN A 249 -32.28 -0.55 34.93
N LEU A 250 -31.90 -1.76 35.35
CA LEU A 250 -31.54 -2.85 34.44
C LEU A 250 -32.76 -3.41 33.68
N PHE A 251 -33.92 -3.51 34.33
CA PHE A 251 -35.11 -4.11 33.73
C PHE A 251 -35.75 -3.28 32.60
N LYS A 252 -35.52 -1.95 32.58
CA LYS A 252 -36.00 -1.07 31.49
C LYS A 252 -35.24 -1.27 30.18
N ILE A 253 -33.99 -1.73 30.25
CA ILE A 253 -33.11 -1.87 29.10
C ILE A 253 -33.42 -3.18 28.33
N GLU A 254 -33.84 -4.24 29.03
CA GLU A 254 -34.14 -5.53 28.39
C GLU A 254 -35.46 -5.56 27.58
N SER A 255 -36.34 -4.57 27.72
CA SER A 255 -37.66 -4.55 27.04
C SER A 255 -37.69 -3.96 25.62
N TRP A 256 -36.55 -3.57 25.04
CA TRP A 256 -36.51 -2.77 23.79
C TRP A 256 -36.17 -3.56 22.52
N ILE A 257 -36.12 -4.90 22.55
CA ILE A 257 -35.71 -5.71 21.39
C ILE A 257 -36.76 -6.80 21.07
N PRO A 258 -37.42 -6.78 19.89
CA PRO A 258 -38.25 -7.89 19.41
C PRO A 258 -37.50 -8.83 18.43
N GLN A 259 -37.91 -10.11 18.37
CA GLN A 259 -37.32 -11.21 17.57
C GLN A 259 -38.05 -11.50 16.23
N PRO A 260 -37.41 -12.18 15.24
CA PRO A 260 -37.91 -12.31 13.86
C PRO A 260 -38.71 -13.60 13.57
N SER A 261 -39.51 -13.55 12.49
CA SER A 261 -40.32 -14.67 11.95
C SER A 261 -40.05 -14.88 10.44
N ILE A 262 -39.94 -16.14 10.00
CA ILE A 262 -39.56 -16.59 8.64
C ILE A 262 -40.78 -17.12 7.87
N THR A 263 -40.85 -16.88 6.54
CA THR A 263 -41.47 -17.82 5.56
C THR A 263 -40.97 -17.63 4.10
N GLN A 264 -40.78 -18.75 3.38
CA GLN A 264 -40.40 -18.95 1.94
C GLN A 264 -41.60 -19.63 1.19
N PRO A 265 -41.55 -20.07 -0.11
CA PRO A 265 -40.97 -19.57 -1.39
C PRO A 265 -41.96 -19.75 -2.61
N GLN A 266 -41.56 -19.42 -3.87
CA GLN A 266 -41.56 -20.35 -5.05
C GLN A 266 -41.48 -19.68 -6.46
N GLN A 267 -40.57 -20.25 -7.29
CA GLN A 267 -40.63 -20.67 -8.73
C GLN A 267 -41.06 -19.68 -9.85
N GLY A 268 -40.49 -19.64 -11.07
CA GLY A 268 -39.44 -20.41 -11.75
C GLY A 268 -39.52 -20.18 -13.29
N GLY A 269 -38.48 -20.58 -14.06
CA GLY A 269 -38.61 -20.93 -15.50
C GLY A 269 -37.89 -20.06 -16.55
N ALA A 270 -36.91 -20.67 -17.22
CA ALA A 270 -36.20 -20.27 -18.45
C ALA A 270 -36.73 -21.11 -19.66
N PRO A 271 -36.03 -21.35 -20.81
CA PRO A 271 -35.03 -20.61 -21.62
C PRO A 271 -35.25 -20.73 -23.19
N SER A 272 -34.24 -20.30 -23.98
CA SER A 272 -33.75 -20.89 -25.28
C SER A 272 -34.33 -20.39 -26.62
N GLN A 273 -33.67 -20.42 -27.80
CA GLN A 273 -32.27 -20.52 -28.29
C GLN A 273 -32.29 -20.28 -29.82
N THR A 274 -31.23 -19.65 -30.37
CA THR A 274 -30.50 -19.79 -31.67
C THR A 274 -31.17 -20.42 -32.92
N THR A 275 -30.82 -20.07 -34.18
CA THR A 275 -29.70 -20.69 -34.95
C THR A 275 -29.47 -20.05 -36.36
N ILE A 276 -28.23 -19.59 -36.61
CA ILE A 276 -27.28 -19.72 -37.77
C ILE A 276 -27.77 -19.75 -39.25
N VAL A 277 -27.07 -19.04 -40.17
CA VAL A 277 -26.27 -19.58 -41.33
C VAL A 277 -25.64 -18.44 -42.18
N ASN A 278 -24.36 -18.61 -42.54
CA ASN A 278 -23.55 -17.84 -43.52
C ASN A 278 -23.48 -18.58 -44.87
N PRO A 279 -23.23 -17.91 -46.02
CA PRO A 279 -22.01 -18.25 -46.78
C PRO A 279 -21.32 -17.10 -47.56
N SER A 280 -20.09 -17.39 -48.00
CA SER A 280 -19.00 -16.57 -48.56
C SER A 280 -19.06 -16.22 -50.06
N TYR A 281 -18.38 -15.15 -50.51
CA TYR A 281 -17.12 -15.17 -51.34
C TYR A 281 -16.78 -13.82 -52.05
N HIS A 282 -15.47 -13.45 -51.98
CA HIS A 282 -14.61 -12.61 -52.88
C HIS A 282 -14.95 -11.12 -53.13
N SER A 283 -14.04 -10.17 -53.42
CA SER A 283 -12.59 -9.89 -53.24
C SER A 283 -12.35 -8.59 -54.03
N ASP A 284 -11.70 -7.61 -53.41
CA ASP A 284 -10.96 -6.48 -54.00
C ASP A 284 -11.74 -5.38 -54.73
N SER A 285 -12.50 -4.61 -53.94
CA SER A 285 -12.79 -3.17 -54.14
C SER A 285 -13.36 -2.53 -52.85
N ASP A 286 -13.11 -3.13 -51.68
CA ASP A 286 -13.99 -2.91 -50.53
C ASP A 286 -13.60 -1.71 -49.66
N ASP A 287 -12.32 -1.35 -49.53
CA ASP A 287 -11.93 -0.28 -48.58
C ASP A 287 -12.45 1.12 -48.96
N ASP A 288 -12.36 1.53 -50.23
CA ASP A 288 -12.89 2.83 -50.70
C ASP A 288 -14.43 2.87 -50.66
N ILE A 289 -15.06 1.72 -50.91
CA ILE A 289 -16.51 1.55 -50.86
C ILE A 289 -16.99 1.54 -49.40
N ASP A 290 -16.26 0.89 -48.51
CA ASP A 290 -16.56 0.81 -47.08
C ASP A 290 -16.35 2.15 -46.41
N GLU A 291 -15.32 2.94 -46.76
CA GLU A 291 -15.16 4.30 -46.25
C GLU A 291 -16.32 5.20 -46.67
N ALA A 292 -16.68 5.18 -47.97
CA ALA A 292 -17.82 5.92 -48.49
C ALA A 292 -19.16 5.47 -47.86
N LEU A 293 -19.30 4.17 -47.62
CA LEU A 293 -20.48 3.56 -46.99
C LEU A 293 -20.56 3.89 -45.50
N ILE A 294 -19.45 3.84 -44.76
CA ILE A 294 -19.35 4.24 -43.34
C ILE A 294 -19.79 5.69 -43.20
N LYS A 295 -19.24 6.59 -44.03
CA LYS A 295 -19.62 8.00 -44.04
C LYS A 295 -21.11 8.16 -44.31
N ARG A 296 -21.65 7.45 -45.31
CA ARG A 296 -23.08 7.51 -45.63
C ARG A 296 -23.97 6.95 -44.53
N LEU A 297 -23.54 5.86 -43.88
CA LEU A 297 -24.24 5.27 -42.74
C LEU A 297 -24.22 6.21 -41.53
N ARG A 298 -23.13 6.94 -41.29
CA ARG A 298 -23.04 7.96 -40.25
C ARG A 298 -23.99 9.13 -40.54
N GLU A 299 -24.03 9.61 -41.78
CA GLU A 299 -25.00 10.65 -42.20
C GLU A 299 -26.45 10.20 -41.96
N LEU A 300 -26.77 8.95 -42.31
CA LEU A 300 -28.10 8.37 -42.06
C LEU A 300 -28.39 8.18 -40.55
N ALA A 301 -27.38 7.86 -39.75
CA ALA A 301 -27.50 7.74 -38.30
C ALA A 301 -27.79 9.10 -37.65
N VAL A 302 -27.08 10.15 -38.08
CA VAL A 302 -27.29 11.53 -37.63
C VAL A 302 -28.67 12.05 -38.04
N ASP A 303 -29.06 11.86 -39.31
CA ASP A 303 -30.39 12.26 -39.82
C ASP A 303 -31.52 11.52 -39.09
N SER A 304 -31.37 10.21 -38.85
CA SER A 304 -32.35 9.42 -38.08
C SER A 304 -32.46 9.92 -36.63
N ARG A 305 -31.33 10.24 -35.99
CA ARG A 305 -31.31 10.82 -34.63
C ARG A 305 -31.99 12.19 -34.59
N GLN A 306 -31.73 13.06 -35.57
CA GLN A 306 -32.35 14.38 -35.66
C GLN A 306 -33.86 14.30 -35.89
N LYS A 307 -34.34 13.27 -36.59
CA LYS A 307 -35.77 12.97 -36.78
C LYS A 307 -36.42 12.29 -35.57
N GLY A 308 -35.65 11.96 -34.53
CA GLY A 308 -36.13 11.26 -33.33
C GLY A 308 -36.34 9.76 -33.53
N ASP A 309 -35.92 9.18 -34.66
CA ASP A 309 -35.99 7.73 -34.92
C ASP A 309 -34.76 7.04 -34.32
N HIS A 310 -34.76 6.90 -33.00
CA HIS A 310 -33.65 6.34 -32.22
C HIS A 310 -33.35 4.88 -32.57
N LEU A 311 -34.37 4.11 -32.99
CA LEU A 311 -34.21 2.72 -33.41
C LEU A 311 -33.42 2.63 -34.73
N LYS A 312 -33.75 3.47 -35.72
CA LYS A 312 -32.94 3.55 -36.95
C LYS A 312 -31.54 4.09 -36.67
N ALA A 313 -31.42 5.10 -35.83
CA ALA A 313 -30.12 5.66 -35.44
C ALA A 313 -29.21 4.61 -34.79
N GLU A 314 -29.71 3.83 -33.81
CA GLU A 314 -28.97 2.73 -33.19
C GLU A 314 -28.49 1.71 -34.23
N ASN A 315 -29.39 1.29 -35.12
CA ASN A 315 -29.06 0.32 -36.16
C ASN A 315 -27.98 0.84 -37.12
N PHE A 316 -27.99 2.13 -37.45
CA PHE A 316 -26.96 2.73 -38.28
C PHE A 316 -25.63 2.90 -37.53
N TYR A 317 -25.61 3.39 -36.28
CA TYR A 317 -24.36 3.51 -35.50
C TYR A 317 -23.72 2.15 -35.20
N ARG A 318 -24.49 1.10 -34.89
CA ARG A 318 -23.93 -0.27 -34.74
C ARG A 318 -23.31 -0.76 -36.05
N LYS A 319 -23.93 -0.45 -37.20
CA LYS A 319 -23.38 -0.81 -38.52
C LYS A 319 -22.12 -0.01 -38.87
N VAL A 320 -22.02 1.24 -38.41
CA VAL A 320 -20.82 2.08 -38.53
C VAL A 320 -19.70 1.48 -37.67
N ILE A 321 -19.91 1.32 -36.36
CA ILE A 321 -18.91 0.80 -35.42
C ILE A 321 -18.40 -0.58 -35.85
N ASN A 322 -19.29 -1.52 -36.16
CA ASN A 322 -18.88 -2.87 -36.58
C ASN A 322 -18.06 -2.87 -37.89
N ARG A 323 -18.27 -1.90 -38.78
CA ARG A 323 -17.50 -1.76 -40.02
C ARG A 323 -16.18 -1.04 -39.78
N SER A 324 -16.20 0.02 -38.99
CA SER A 324 -15.00 0.76 -38.57
C SER A 324 -14.04 -0.12 -37.75
N GLU A 325 -14.56 -1.09 -36.99
CA GLU A 325 -13.74 -2.07 -36.24
C GLU A 325 -13.29 -3.27 -37.09
N ALA A 326 -13.94 -3.53 -38.22
CA ALA A 326 -13.62 -4.64 -39.11
C ALA A 326 -12.70 -4.26 -40.29
N SER A 327 -12.61 -2.97 -40.62
CA SER A 327 -11.72 -2.44 -41.67
C SER A 327 -10.28 -2.27 -41.15
N GLU A 328 -9.28 -2.59 -41.98
CA GLU A 328 -7.85 -2.34 -41.69
C GLU A 328 -7.42 -0.89 -42.02
N SER A 329 -8.36 -0.03 -42.44
CA SER A 329 -8.09 1.38 -42.76
C SER A 329 -7.81 2.23 -41.52
N ASN A 330 -7.02 3.29 -41.72
CA ASN A 330 -6.48 4.16 -40.68
C ASN A 330 -7.56 5.15 -40.16
N TYR A 331 -8.53 4.66 -39.39
CA TYR A 331 -9.65 5.45 -38.88
C TYR A 331 -9.25 6.30 -37.67
N ASP A 332 -9.77 7.54 -37.56
CA ASP A 332 -9.50 8.41 -36.41
C ASP A 332 -10.14 7.79 -35.14
N PRO A 333 -9.35 7.44 -34.10
CA PRO A 333 -9.88 6.91 -32.84
C PRO A 333 -10.93 7.81 -32.19
N GLN A 334 -10.87 9.13 -32.40
CA GLN A 334 -11.82 10.08 -31.84
C GLN A 334 -13.22 9.95 -32.45
N ASP A 335 -13.30 9.76 -33.76
CA ASP A 335 -14.59 9.60 -34.45
C ASP A 335 -15.31 8.31 -34.01
N LEU A 336 -14.55 7.23 -33.73
CA LEU A 336 -15.11 5.97 -33.22
C LEU A 336 -15.68 6.15 -31.81
N VAL A 337 -15.01 6.94 -30.97
CA VAL A 337 -15.51 7.32 -29.65
C VAL A 337 -16.81 8.13 -29.79
N ASP A 338 -16.84 9.11 -30.69
CA ASP A 338 -18.03 9.93 -30.95
C ASP A 338 -19.22 9.07 -31.44
N ASP A 339 -18.98 8.10 -32.34
CA ASP A 339 -20.00 7.14 -32.78
C ASP A 339 -20.53 6.29 -31.64
N ARG A 340 -19.67 5.84 -30.71
CA ARG A 340 -20.08 5.09 -29.51
C ARG A 340 -20.89 5.95 -28.54
N ILE A 341 -20.51 7.22 -28.34
CA ILE A 341 -21.31 8.19 -27.54
C ILE A 341 -22.70 8.34 -28.15
N ASN A 342 -22.78 8.48 -29.47
CA ASN A 342 -24.05 8.64 -30.18
C ASN A 342 -24.91 7.36 -30.20
N LEU A 343 -24.28 6.18 -30.24
CA LEU A 343 -24.96 4.90 -30.04
C LEU A 343 -25.56 4.81 -28.64
N ALA A 344 -24.79 5.14 -27.60
CA ALA A 344 -25.26 5.14 -26.23
C ALA A 344 -26.45 6.10 -26.04
N TYR A 345 -26.38 7.29 -26.63
CA TYR A 345 -27.49 8.24 -26.66
C TYR A 345 -28.76 7.63 -27.28
N ALA A 346 -28.65 6.92 -28.41
CA ALA A 346 -29.78 6.24 -29.03
C ALA A 346 -30.34 5.10 -28.16
N CYS A 347 -29.50 4.37 -27.44
CA CYS A 347 -29.92 3.33 -26.48
C CYS A 347 -30.66 3.92 -25.27
N LEU A 348 -30.16 5.03 -24.71
CA LEU A 348 -30.79 5.74 -23.59
C LEU A 348 -32.22 6.19 -23.94
N HIS A 349 -32.40 6.79 -25.11
CA HIS A 349 -33.72 7.25 -25.58
C HIS A 349 -34.72 6.11 -25.90
N GLN A 350 -34.24 4.88 -25.98
CA GLN A 350 -35.07 3.67 -26.14
C GLN A 350 -35.31 2.91 -24.82
N ARG A 351 -34.86 3.46 -23.68
CA ARG A 351 -34.86 2.78 -22.36
C ARG A 351 -34.02 1.49 -22.33
N LYS A 352 -33.07 1.33 -23.25
CA LYS A 352 -32.11 0.21 -23.24
C LYS A 352 -30.95 0.55 -22.30
N TRP A 353 -31.24 0.60 -21.00
CA TRP A 353 -30.32 1.08 -19.96
C TRP A 353 -29.04 0.25 -19.85
N THR A 354 -29.16 -1.08 -19.94
CA THR A 354 -28.02 -2.01 -19.87
C THR A 354 -27.07 -1.80 -21.05
N ASP A 355 -27.60 -1.68 -22.26
CA ASP A 355 -26.79 -1.46 -23.46
C ASP A 355 -26.08 -0.11 -23.38
N ALA A 356 -26.79 0.94 -22.97
CA ALA A 356 -26.21 2.25 -22.77
C ALA A 356 -25.10 2.24 -21.69
N GLU A 357 -25.31 1.53 -20.58
CA GLU A 357 -24.34 1.40 -19.49
C GLU A 357 -23.03 0.73 -19.94
N THR A 358 -23.13 -0.37 -20.71
CA THR A 358 -21.96 -1.08 -21.23
C THR A 358 -21.08 -0.21 -22.14
N ILE A 359 -21.69 0.77 -22.81
CA ILE A 359 -20.98 1.70 -23.71
C ILE A 359 -20.47 2.92 -22.93
N ILE A 360 -21.29 3.49 -22.04
CA ILE A 360 -21.00 4.74 -21.33
C ILE A 360 -19.92 4.55 -20.26
N LEU A 361 -19.95 3.45 -19.48
CA LEU A 361 -19.03 3.30 -18.35
C LEU A 361 -17.55 3.23 -18.75
N PRO A 362 -17.13 2.45 -19.76
CA PRO A 362 -15.72 2.44 -20.18
C PRO A 362 -15.26 3.83 -20.65
N ILE A 363 -16.07 4.48 -21.49
CA ILE A 363 -15.78 5.81 -22.04
C ILE A 363 -15.71 6.86 -20.92
N ALA A 364 -16.66 6.83 -19.98
CA ALA A 364 -16.70 7.77 -18.87
C ALA A 364 -15.52 7.62 -17.90
N MET A 365 -14.76 6.51 -17.93
CA MET A 365 -13.58 6.30 -17.10
C MET A 365 -12.27 6.74 -17.79
N GLU A 366 -12.31 7.05 -19.09
CA GLU A 366 -11.16 7.58 -19.84
C GLU A 366 -10.98 9.10 -19.58
N ARG A 367 -9.75 9.52 -19.22
CA ARG A 367 -9.47 10.84 -18.61
C ARG A 367 -9.56 12.06 -19.56
N LYS A 368 -9.67 11.84 -20.88
CA LYS A 368 -9.57 12.88 -21.93
C LYS A 368 -10.89 13.33 -22.60
N LEU A 369 -12.06 12.97 -22.08
CA LEU A 369 -13.31 13.37 -22.75
C LEU A 369 -13.87 14.73 -22.32
N GLY A 370 -14.21 15.54 -23.34
CA GLY A 370 -14.90 16.83 -23.22
C GLY A 370 -16.39 16.80 -23.59
N ASP A 371 -16.97 15.66 -23.97
CA ASP A 371 -18.39 15.57 -24.33
C ASP A 371 -19.29 15.41 -23.09
N ILE A 372 -20.15 16.40 -22.89
CA ILE A 372 -21.12 16.44 -21.79
C ILE A 372 -22.20 15.35 -21.89
N THR A 373 -22.46 14.82 -23.09
CA THR A 373 -23.48 13.79 -23.39
C THR A 373 -23.29 12.53 -22.56
N ILE A 374 -22.04 12.13 -22.31
CA ILE A 374 -21.70 10.98 -21.46
C ILE A 374 -22.15 11.19 -20.01
N TYR A 375 -21.94 12.38 -19.45
CA TYR A 375 -22.28 12.66 -18.06
C TYR A 375 -23.78 12.95 -17.86
N ILE A 376 -24.46 13.43 -18.89
CA ILE A 376 -25.93 13.48 -18.95
C ILE A 376 -26.48 12.05 -18.99
N GLY A 377 -25.87 11.17 -19.79
CA GLY A 377 -26.23 9.76 -19.85
C GLY A 377 -26.03 9.04 -18.52
N LEU A 378 -24.94 9.29 -17.81
CA LEU A 378 -24.70 8.77 -16.45
C LEU A 378 -25.75 9.26 -15.44
N HIS A 379 -26.18 10.52 -15.52
CA HIS A 379 -27.29 11.02 -14.69
C HIS A 379 -28.59 10.26 -14.99
N ALA A 380 -28.90 10.02 -16.27
CA ALA A 380 -30.08 9.24 -16.67
C ALA A 380 -29.99 7.77 -16.21
N LEU A 381 -28.81 7.15 -16.29
CA LEU A 381 -28.57 5.81 -15.76
C LEU A 381 -28.71 5.77 -14.23
N ALA A 382 -28.27 6.83 -13.53
CA ALA A 382 -28.47 6.93 -12.08
C ALA A 382 -29.95 6.93 -11.71
N LEU A 383 -30.79 7.68 -12.44
CA LEU A 383 -32.24 7.65 -12.29
C LEU A 383 -32.82 6.25 -12.59
N ALA A 384 -32.37 5.59 -13.67
CA ALA A 384 -32.86 4.25 -14.03
C ALA A 384 -32.48 3.18 -13.01
N HIS A 385 -31.28 3.26 -12.43
CA HIS A 385 -30.83 2.38 -11.34
C HIS A 385 -31.54 2.66 -10.02
N MET A 386 -31.91 3.92 -9.77
CA MET A 386 -32.75 4.31 -8.64
C MET A 386 -34.15 3.68 -8.75
N ASP A 387 -34.78 3.75 -9.92
CA ASP A 387 -36.07 3.08 -10.20
C ASP A 387 -35.97 1.56 -10.03
N SER A 388 -34.81 0.98 -10.37
CA SER A 388 -34.53 -0.45 -10.24
C SER A 388 -34.07 -0.86 -8.83
N SER A 389 -34.09 0.05 -7.85
CA SER A 389 -33.60 -0.14 -6.48
C SER A 389 -32.11 -0.57 -6.37
N ASN A 390 -31.32 -0.38 -7.42
CA ASN A 390 -29.89 -0.61 -7.41
C ASN A 390 -29.16 0.65 -6.95
N PHE A 391 -29.30 0.98 -5.67
CA PHE A 391 -28.77 2.23 -5.12
C PHE A 391 -27.25 2.32 -5.26
N ALA A 392 -26.51 1.21 -5.15
CA ALA A 392 -25.06 1.16 -5.29
C ALA A 392 -24.60 1.68 -6.67
N MET A 393 -25.24 1.20 -7.73
CA MET A 393 -24.91 1.64 -9.09
C MET A 393 -25.44 3.04 -9.39
N ALA A 394 -26.61 3.39 -8.85
CA ALA A 394 -27.17 4.73 -8.98
C ALA A 394 -26.22 5.80 -8.43
N ASP A 395 -25.64 5.57 -7.25
CA ASP A 395 -24.68 6.49 -6.61
C ASP A 395 -23.37 6.59 -7.38
N LYS A 396 -22.84 5.46 -7.87
CA LYS A 396 -21.64 5.45 -8.71
C LYS A 396 -21.84 6.29 -9.98
N CYS A 397 -22.95 6.08 -10.68
CA CYS A 397 -23.32 6.84 -11.87
C CYS A 397 -23.56 8.33 -11.54
N CYS A 398 -24.22 8.63 -10.43
CA CYS A 398 -24.55 10.00 -10.02
C CYS A 398 -23.30 10.81 -9.64
N LYS A 399 -22.40 10.25 -8.83
CA LYS A 399 -21.11 10.88 -8.46
C LYS A 399 -20.22 11.11 -9.68
N ARG A 400 -20.15 10.15 -10.61
CA ARG A 400 -19.37 10.31 -11.85
C ARG A 400 -20.00 11.36 -12.79
N ALA A 401 -21.33 11.39 -12.90
CA ALA A 401 -22.05 12.42 -13.65
C ALA A 401 -21.77 13.82 -13.08
N LEU A 402 -21.82 13.97 -11.75
CA LEU A 402 -21.55 15.24 -11.08
C LEU A 402 -20.11 15.72 -11.32
N TRP A 403 -19.13 14.83 -11.19
CA TRP A 403 -17.73 15.15 -11.45
C TRP A 403 -17.51 15.67 -12.88
N GLY A 404 -18.03 14.96 -13.88
CA GLY A 404 -17.84 15.35 -15.28
C GLY A 404 -18.58 16.61 -15.67
N LYS A 405 -19.82 16.79 -15.20
CA LYS A 405 -20.57 18.03 -15.40
C LYS A 405 -19.87 19.22 -14.75
N ARG A 406 -19.33 19.09 -13.52
CA ARG A 406 -18.56 20.15 -12.86
C ARG A 406 -17.27 20.49 -13.63
N LYS A 407 -16.61 19.48 -14.20
CA LYS A 407 -15.39 19.67 -15.01
C LYS A 407 -15.65 20.43 -16.32
N ILE A 408 -16.76 20.13 -17.01
CA ILE A 408 -17.08 20.72 -18.32
C ILE A 408 -17.87 22.04 -18.20
N LEU A 409 -18.89 22.08 -17.34
CA LEU A 409 -19.84 23.19 -17.25
C LEU A 409 -19.55 24.17 -16.10
N GLY A 410 -18.65 23.80 -15.18
CA GLY A 410 -18.39 24.53 -13.95
C GLY A 410 -19.34 24.17 -12.79
N LYS A 411 -18.92 24.49 -11.56
CA LYS A 411 -19.63 24.10 -10.32
C LYS A 411 -20.98 24.79 -10.13
N GLU A 412 -21.15 25.98 -10.71
CA GLU A 412 -22.36 26.81 -10.59
C GLU A 412 -23.39 26.55 -11.70
N ASN A 413 -23.18 25.53 -12.53
CA ASN A 413 -24.14 25.22 -13.59
C ASN A 413 -25.40 24.55 -13.01
N PRO A 414 -26.61 24.94 -13.43
CA PRO A 414 -27.87 24.30 -13.01
C PRO A 414 -27.89 22.78 -13.16
N SER A 415 -27.25 22.22 -14.20
CA SER A 415 -27.19 20.76 -14.39
C SER A 415 -26.35 20.03 -13.31
N CYS A 416 -25.40 20.72 -12.68
CA CYS A 416 -24.66 20.22 -11.53
C CYS A 416 -25.56 20.18 -10.29
N TRP A 417 -26.37 21.21 -10.08
CA TRP A 417 -27.33 21.28 -8.97
C TRP A 417 -28.46 20.25 -9.10
N GLU A 418 -28.96 20.00 -10.32
CA GLU A 418 -29.89 18.89 -10.59
C GLU A 418 -29.29 17.53 -10.22
N THR A 419 -27.99 17.33 -10.48
CA THR A 419 -27.29 16.08 -10.13
C THR A 419 -27.04 15.97 -8.63
N LEU A 420 -26.76 17.08 -7.95
CA LEU A 420 -26.70 17.14 -6.49
C LEU A 420 -28.05 16.85 -5.83
N ALA A 421 -29.15 17.35 -6.41
CA ALA A 421 -30.49 17.07 -5.93
C ALA A 421 -30.83 15.57 -6.07
N LEU A 422 -30.41 14.94 -7.17
CA LEU A 422 -30.52 13.49 -7.34
C LEU A 422 -29.70 12.73 -6.28
N LEU A 423 -28.46 13.16 -6.03
CA LEU A 423 -27.58 12.54 -5.05
C LEU A 423 -28.14 12.64 -3.62
N SER A 424 -28.65 13.81 -3.24
CA SER A 424 -29.33 14.01 -1.96
C SER A 424 -30.50 13.04 -1.78
N ARG A 425 -31.35 12.88 -2.81
CA ARG A 425 -32.46 11.91 -2.76
C ARG A 425 -32.01 10.46 -2.73
N LEU A 426 -30.87 10.12 -3.34
CA LEU A 426 -30.28 8.79 -3.23
C LEU A 426 -29.82 8.51 -1.79
N CYS A 427 -29.26 9.50 -1.10
CA CYS A 427 -28.90 9.40 0.32
C CYS A 427 -30.13 9.25 1.21
N GLU A 428 -31.20 10.03 0.96
CA GLU A 428 -32.49 9.88 1.67
C GLU A 428 -33.07 8.47 1.47
N ALA A 429 -33.06 7.95 0.24
CA ALA A 429 -33.57 6.62 -0.08
C ALA A 429 -32.74 5.48 0.54
N ARG A 430 -31.46 5.73 0.84
CA ARG A 430 -30.55 4.80 1.54
C ARG A 430 -30.67 4.86 3.07
N GLY A 431 -31.41 5.84 3.60
CA GLY A 431 -31.53 6.06 5.04
C GLY A 431 -30.41 6.89 5.64
N ASP A 432 -29.73 7.72 4.85
CA ASP A 432 -28.69 8.67 5.30
C ASP A 432 -29.16 10.12 5.12
N PRO A 433 -29.99 10.65 6.05
CA PRO A 433 -30.50 12.02 5.96
C PRO A 433 -29.43 13.08 6.21
N GLU A 434 -28.33 12.74 6.90
CA GLU A 434 -27.24 13.67 7.21
C GLU A 434 -26.42 13.96 5.94
N GLU A 435 -26.06 12.92 5.17
CA GLU A 435 -25.41 13.08 3.87
C GLU A 435 -26.33 13.78 2.85
N ALA A 436 -27.64 13.50 2.92
CA ALA A 436 -28.63 14.18 2.08
C ALA A 436 -28.71 15.69 2.35
N GLU A 437 -28.71 16.11 3.62
CA GLU A 437 -28.71 17.52 4.02
C GLU A 437 -27.42 18.20 3.58
N ALA A 438 -26.27 17.55 3.75
CA ALA A 438 -24.98 18.04 3.28
C ALA A 438 -25.00 18.32 1.76
N HIS A 439 -25.51 17.39 0.94
CA HIS A 439 -25.65 17.60 -0.50
C HIS A 439 -26.61 18.74 -0.88
N GLN A 440 -27.66 18.96 -0.09
CA GLN A 440 -28.59 20.09 -0.30
C GLN A 440 -27.93 21.45 -0.04
N THR A 441 -26.96 21.53 0.89
CA THR A 441 -26.26 22.81 1.16
C THR A 441 -25.47 23.33 -0.05
N PHE A 442 -25.05 22.46 -0.97
CA PHE A 442 -24.36 22.85 -2.20
C PHE A 442 -25.30 23.36 -3.31
N ILE A 443 -26.61 23.32 -3.09
CA ILE A 443 -27.62 23.87 -3.99
C ILE A 443 -27.98 25.28 -3.50
N PRO A 444 -27.82 26.34 -4.30
CA PRO A 444 -28.14 27.69 -3.86
C PRO A 444 -29.60 27.81 -3.42
N ALA A 445 -29.87 28.44 -2.28
CA ALA A 445 -31.24 28.62 -1.75
C ALA A 445 -32.18 29.37 -2.72
N SER A 446 -31.63 30.14 -3.68
CA SER A 446 -32.37 30.81 -4.75
C SER A 446 -32.77 29.90 -5.91
N TYR A 447 -32.23 28.67 -5.97
CA TYR A 447 -32.48 27.70 -7.03
C TYR A 447 -33.30 26.53 -6.49
N GLN A 448 -34.49 26.33 -7.06
CA GLN A 448 -35.28 25.13 -6.77
C GLN A 448 -34.99 24.08 -7.85
N PRO A 449 -34.25 23.00 -7.53
CA PRO A 449 -33.93 21.97 -8.50
C PRO A 449 -35.21 21.23 -8.91
N VAL A 450 -35.55 21.28 -10.20
CA VAL A 450 -36.62 20.46 -10.76
C VAL A 450 -36.04 19.10 -11.11
N LEU A 451 -36.16 18.14 -10.19
CA LEU A 451 -35.68 16.79 -10.46
C LEU A 451 -36.69 16.02 -11.30
N HIS A 452 -36.31 15.74 -12.55
CA HIS A 452 -37.04 14.82 -13.41
C HIS A 452 -36.78 13.38 -12.96
N LEU A 453 -37.75 12.76 -12.29
CA LEU A 453 -37.61 11.39 -11.79
C LEU A 453 -37.64 10.34 -12.90
N ASP A 454 -38.23 10.64 -14.06
CA ASP A 454 -38.20 9.75 -15.22
C ASP A 454 -36.92 10.03 -16.06
N PRO A 455 -36.04 9.02 -16.27
CA PRO A 455 -34.81 9.19 -17.04
C PRO A 455 -35.01 9.71 -18.47
N LEU A 456 -36.09 9.33 -19.16
CA LEU A 456 -36.38 9.83 -20.52
C LEU A 456 -36.86 11.29 -20.48
N VAL A 457 -37.64 11.67 -19.48
CA VAL A 457 -38.07 13.06 -19.31
C VAL A 457 -36.86 13.97 -19.09
N TYR A 458 -35.90 13.51 -18.26
CA TYR A 458 -34.63 14.19 -18.06
C TYR A 458 -33.85 14.37 -19.38
N LEU A 459 -33.68 13.29 -20.15
CA LEU A 459 -32.97 13.32 -21.45
C LEU A 459 -33.64 14.24 -22.48
N ASN A 460 -34.97 14.25 -22.53
CA ASN A 460 -35.73 15.10 -23.44
C ASN A 460 -35.69 16.60 -23.05
N GLY A 461 -35.50 16.91 -21.76
CA GLY A 461 -35.34 18.28 -21.26
C GLY A 461 -34.05 18.95 -21.73
N TYR A 462 -32.97 18.18 -21.89
CA TYR A 462 -31.65 18.69 -22.29
C TYR A 462 -31.57 19.09 -23.78
N ASN A 463 -32.53 18.66 -24.62
CA ASN A 463 -32.57 19.00 -26.05
C ASN A 463 -33.18 20.39 -26.37
N LYS A 464 -33.58 21.18 -25.36
CA LYS A 464 -34.11 22.54 -25.56
C LYS A 464 -33.03 23.57 -25.23
N LYS A 465 -32.72 24.47 -26.18
CA LYS A 465 -31.74 25.57 -26.05
C LYS A 465 -31.80 26.25 -24.67
N PRO A 466 -30.67 26.52 -24.01
CA PRO A 466 -30.66 27.19 -22.71
C PRO A 466 -31.17 28.64 -22.82
N PRO A 467 -31.89 29.16 -21.81
CA PRO A 467 -32.28 30.57 -21.77
C PRO A 467 -31.05 31.48 -21.57
N PRO A 468 -31.09 32.75 -22.03
CA PRO A 468 -29.94 33.65 -21.89
C PRO A 468 -29.69 34.00 -20.42
N PRO A 469 -28.42 34.24 -20.01
CA PRO A 469 -28.05 34.52 -18.63
C PRO A 469 -28.63 35.86 -18.15
N PRO A 470 -29.05 35.97 -16.87
CA PRO A 470 -29.56 37.22 -16.32
C PRO A 470 -28.42 38.22 -16.08
N THR A 471 -28.64 39.46 -16.48
CA THR A 471 -27.74 40.60 -16.26
C THR A 471 -27.79 41.05 -14.80
N ILE A 472 -26.66 40.99 -14.08
CA ILE A 472 -26.55 41.47 -12.70
C ILE A 472 -25.89 42.88 -12.69
N PRO A 473 -26.48 43.90 -12.03
CA PRO A 473 -25.89 45.23 -11.89
C PRO A 473 -24.83 45.29 -10.76
N PRO A 474 -23.93 46.30 -10.74
CA PRO A 474 -22.74 46.24 -9.91
C PRO A 474 -22.93 46.76 -8.46
N THR A 475 -22.18 46.10 -7.57
CA THR A 475 -21.60 46.57 -6.29
C THR A 475 -22.50 46.90 -5.09
N ARG A 476 -22.27 46.15 -4.00
CA ARG A 476 -22.16 46.72 -2.64
C ARG A 476 -21.18 45.90 -1.77
N SER A 477 -20.46 46.64 -0.94
CA SER A 477 -19.30 46.31 -0.08
C SER A 477 -19.44 45.11 0.87
N PRO A 478 -18.32 44.49 1.32
CA PRO A 478 -18.32 43.22 2.02
C PRO A 478 -18.81 43.35 3.46
N SER A 479 -19.81 42.55 3.83
CA SER A 479 -20.11 42.24 5.22
C SER A 479 -19.22 41.08 5.67
N THR A 480 -18.51 41.31 6.77
CA THR A 480 -17.65 40.35 7.47
C THR A 480 -18.42 39.09 7.84
N THR A 481 -18.25 38.03 7.06
CA THR A 481 -18.59 36.65 7.45
C THR A 481 -17.28 35.96 7.82
N LYS A 482 -17.24 35.32 9.00
CA LYS A 482 -16.07 34.58 9.49
C LYS A 482 -15.61 33.59 8.42
N ALA A 483 -14.33 33.69 8.02
CA ALA A 483 -13.72 32.78 7.06
C ALA A 483 -13.87 31.33 7.56
N SER A 484 -14.46 30.48 6.73
CA SER A 484 -14.24 29.03 6.83
C SER A 484 -12.73 28.82 6.67
N GLN A 485 -12.05 28.37 7.74
CA GLN A 485 -10.62 28.07 7.68
C GLN A 485 -10.45 26.81 6.82
N THR A 486 -10.02 26.99 5.58
CA THR A 486 -9.48 25.92 4.73
C THR A 486 -8.35 25.21 5.48
N ARG A 487 -8.44 23.89 5.60
CA ARG A 487 -7.44 23.10 6.33
C ARG A 487 -6.31 22.70 5.39
N ASN A 488 -5.07 22.98 5.79
CA ASN A 488 -3.89 22.61 5.00
C ASN A 488 -3.52 21.15 5.33
N LEU A 489 -3.55 20.30 4.32
CA LEU A 489 -3.06 18.92 4.40
C LEU A 489 -1.65 18.88 3.79
N VAL A 490 -0.65 18.58 4.60
CA VAL A 490 0.72 18.44 4.13
C VAL A 490 0.96 16.97 3.80
N VAL A 491 1.43 16.69 2.60
CA VAL A 491 1.82 15.35 2.16
C VAL A 491 3.31 15.36 1.82
N GLY A 492 4.09 14.60 2.57
CA GLY A 492 5.52 14.41 2.37
C GLY A 492 5.79 13.15 1.55
N VAL A 493 6.59 13.29 0.49
CA VAL A 493 6.96 12.22 -0.44
C VAL A 493 8.47 12.07 -0.46
N HIS A 494 8.97 10.91 -0.05
CA HIS A 494 10.35 10.52 -0.28
C HIS A 494 10.39 9.66 -1.56
N PHE A 495 10.82 10.26 -2.66
CA PHE A 495 10.86 9.63 -3.98
C PHE A 495 12.21 8.93 -4.22
N GLY A 496 12.44 7.82 -3.52
CA GLY A 496 13.70 7.08 -3.57
C GLY A 496 13.95 6.33 -4.88
N THR A 497 15.21 5.91 -5.07
CA THR A 497 15.68 5.23 -6.30
C THR A 497 14.97 3.89 -6.55
N VAL A 498 14.71 3.11 -5.50
CA VAL A 498 14.08 1.78 -5.61
C VAL A 498 12.74 1.73 -4.88
N GLN A 499 12.56 2.52 -3.81
CA GLN A 499 11.32 2.60 -3.06
C GLN A 499 10.87 4.04 -2.85
N THR A 500 9.56 4.24 -2.76
CA THR A 500 8.91 5.51 -2.43
C THR A 500 8.16 5.36 -1.12
N ALA A 501 8.27 6.35 -0.23
CA ALA A 501 7.51 6.45 1.01
C ALA A 501 6.65 7.72 1.01
N VAL A 502 5.44 7.63 1.56
CA VAL A 502 4.51 8.77 1.64
C VAL A 502 3.97 8.91 3.06
N SER A 503 4.03 10.14 3.58
CA SER A 503 3.51 10.53 4.88
C SER A 503 2.59 11.74 4.73
N PHE A 504 1.70 11.95 5.69
CA PHE A 504 0.78 13.09 5.68
C PHE A 504 0.48 13.58 7.10
N ALA A 505 0.14 14.86 7.22
CA ALA A 505 -0.44 15.42 8.44
C ALA A 505 -1.29 16.66 8.14
N LEU A 506 -2.30 16.90 8.99
CA LEU A 506 -3.02 18.17 8.99
C LEU A 506 -2.19 19.22 9.72
N ALA A 507 -1.86 20.33 9.05
CA ALA A 507 -1.08 21.43 9.62
C ALA A 507 -1.93 22.33 10.53
N THR A 508 -2.62 21.74 11.51
CA THR A 508 -3.43 22.48 12.49
C THR A 508 -2.60 23.08 13.62
N ASN A 509 -1.44 22.50 13.91
CA ASN A 509 -0.49 22.95 14.92
C ASN A 509 0.96 22.76 14.42
N PRO A 510 1.96 23.43 15.01
CA PRO A 510 3.38 23.23 14.69
C PRO A 510 3.91 21.83 15.04
N ILE A 511 3.26 21.16 15.99
CA ILE A 511 3.60 19.80 16.44
C ILE A 511 2.41 18.92 16.08
N VAL A 512 2.64 17.99 15.15
CA VAL A 512 1.62 17.06 14.66
C VAL A 512 2.12 15.63 14.77
N GLU A 513 1.17 14.70 14.77
CA GLU A 513 1.42 13.28 14.55
C GLU A 513 1.30 13.00 13.05
N GLU A 514 2.37 12.47 12.45
CA GLU A 514 2.43 12.18 11.03
C GLU A 514 1.89 10.76 10.75
N GLY A 515 0.89 10.66 9.89
CA GLY A 515 0.41 9.40 9.33
C GLY A 515 1.31 8.92 8.19
N ILE A 516 1.32 7.62 7.93
CA ILE A 516 1.97 7.03 6.75
C ILE A 516 0.93 6.35 5.87
N ILE A 517 1.16 6.35 4.56
CA ILE A 517 0.39 5.53 3.64
C ILE A 517 1.07 4.17 3.57
N ASP A 518 0.41 3.15 4.10
CA ASP A 518 0.92 1.79 4.17
C ASP A 518 0.07 0.78 3.38
N LYS A 519 -0.98 1.23 2.70
CA LYS A 519 -1.86 0.41 1.86
C LYS A 519 -1.78 0.87 0.42
N TRP A 520 -1.24 -0.01 -0.42
CA TRP A 520 -1.02 0.26 -1.83
C TRP A 520 -1.98 -0.56 -2.68
N PRO A 521 -2.52 0.01 -3.77
CA PRO A 521 -3.43 -0.71 -4.65
C PRO A 521 -2.70 -1.86 -5.37
N THR A 522 -3.43 -2.94 -5.58
CA THR A 522 -3.06 -4.06 -6.45
C THR A 522 -4.31 -4.48 -7.22
N ARG A 523 -4.17 -5.12 -8.37
CA ARG A 523 -5.35 -5.54 -9.14
C ARG A 523 -6.30 -6.48 -8.38
N SER A 524 -5.78 -7.34 -7.50
CA SER A 524 -6.57 -8.27 -6.67
C SER A 524 -6.93 -7.75 -5.28
N GLY A 525 -6.57 -6.51 -4.93
CA GLY A 525 -6.88 -5.94 -3.62
C GLY A 525 -5.90 -4.87 -3.17
N THR A 526 -5.36 -5.01 -1.96
CA THR A 526 -4.38 -4.06 -1.41
C THR A 526 -3.18 -4.79 -0.83
N LYS A 527 -1.99 -4.21 -1.04
CA LYS A 527 -0.75 -4.66 -0.43
C LYS A 527 -0.42 -3.73 0.75
N THR A 528 -0.27 -4.30 1.94
CA THR A 528 0.20 -3.55 3.10
C THR A 528 1.73 -3.58 3.18
N ASP A 529 2.35 -2.41 3.06
CA ASP A 529 3.79 -2.18 3.18
C ASP A 529 4.05 -0.67 3.41
N SER A 530 5.04 -0.30 4.21
CA SER A 530 5.32 1.12 4.52
C SER A 530 5.89 1.90 3.33
N THR A 531 6.28 1.20 2.27
CA THR A 531 6.80 1.78 1.02
C THR A 531 6.24 1.07 -0.20
N VAL A 532 6.27 1.76 -1.34
CA VAL A 532 5.92 1.20 -2.65
C VAL A 532 7.14 1.18 -3.58
N PRO A 533 7.37 0.12 -4.37
CA PRO A 533 8.49 0.07 -5.31
C PRO A 533 8.42 1.17 -6.39
N SER A 534 9.53 1.86 -6.61
CA SER A 534 9.71 2.86 -7.67
C SER A 534 9.94 2.18 -9.03
N VAL A 535 8.89 1.55 -9.57
CA VAL A 535 8.93 0.79 -10.83
C VAL A 535 7.65 0.97 -11.65
N VAL A 536 7.80 1.01 -12.98
CA VAL A 536 6.71 1.02 -13.96
C VAL A 536 6.99 -0.02 -15.05
N TYR A 537 5.93 -0.63 -15.55
CA TYR A 537 5.96 -1.61 -16.64
C TYR A 537 5.13 -1.10 -17.81
N TYR A 538 5.73 -1.11 -19.00
CA TYR A 538 5.10 -0.65 -20.22
C TYR A 538 4.71 -1.81 -21.12
N GLY A 539 3.52 -1.69 -21.71
CA GLY A 539 3.07 -2.56 -22.79
C GLY A 539 3.94 -2.47 -24.05
N PRO A 540 3.70 -3.35 -25.03
CA PRO A 540 4.44 -3.36 -26.28
C PRO A 540 4.22 -2.07 -27.11
N GLU A 541 5.10 -1.84 -28.08
CA GLU A 541 4.92 -0.78 -29.08
C GLU A 541 3.65 -0.98 -29.92
N PRO A 542 3.05 0.12 -30.44
CA PRO A 542 3.48 1.51 -30.33
C PRO A 542 2.90 2.28 -29.14
N THR A 543 1.94 1.71 -28.41
CA THR A 543 1.14 2.46 -27.43
C THR A 543 1.88 2.73 -26.12
N ARG A 544 2.81 1.86 -25.71
CA ARG A 544 3.67 2.01 -24.52
C ARG A 544 2.88 2.47 -23.27
N THR A 545 1.68 1.92 -23.10
CA THR A 545 0.82 2.23 -21.95
C THR A 545 1.36 1.58 -20.69
N VAL A 546 1.14 2.20 -19.54
CA VAL A 546 1.42 1.58 -18.24
C VAL A 546 0.51 0.35 -18.10
N VAL A 547 1.11 -0.82 -17.86
CA VAL A 547 0.40 -2.10 -17.61
C VAL A 547 0.68 -2.66 -16.23
N GLY A 548 1.48 -1.95 -15.44
CA GLY A 548 1.76 -2.25 -14.04
C GLY A 548 2.73 -1.24 -13.44
N TRP A 549 2.68 -1.09 -12.13
CA TRP A 549 3.54 -0.19 -11.36
C TRP A 549 3.58 -0.67 -9.91
N GLY A 550 4.62 -0.29 -9.15
CA GLY A 550 4.67 -0.59 -7.71
C GLY A 550 4.36 -2.06 -7.38
N TYR A 551 3.28 -2.29 -6.63
CA TYR A 551 2.77 -3.64 -6.33
C TYR A 551 1.68 -4.15 -7.29
N ASP A 552 1.13 -3.31 -8.16
CA ASP A 552 0.20 -3.74 -9.19
C ASP A 552 0.96 -4.24 -10.43
N ILE A 553 1.25 -5.54 -10.43
CA ILE A 553 2.16 -6.17 -11.39
C ILE A 553 1.55 -7.35 -12.14
N GLU A 554 0.28 -7.68 -11.91
CA GLU A 554 -0.36 -8.90 -12.44
C GLU A 554 -0.42 -8.92 -13.98
N ASP A 555 -0.68 -7.77 -14.59
CA ASP A 555 -0.71 -7.64 -16.05
C ASP A 555 0.69 -7.56 -16.66
N ALA A 556 1.65 -7.04 -15.92
CA ALA A 556 3.04 -6.89 -16.35
C ALA A 556 3.88 -8.17 -16.22
N LEU A 557 3.70 -8.92 -15.14
CA LEU A 557 4.59 -10.02 -14.75
C LEU A 557 3.89 -11.38 -14.86
N LYS A 558 4.67 -12.41 -15.19
CA LYS A 558 4.26 -13.82 -15.05
C LYS A 558 4.28 -14.20 -13.56
N PRO A 559 3.62 -15.31 -13.15
CA PRO A 559 3.74 -15.83 -11.78
C PRO A 559 5.18 -16.10 -11.32
N SER A 560 6.11 -16.26 -12.27
CA SER A 560 7.54 -16.37 -12.00
C SER A 560 8.24 -15.05 -11.61
N GLY A 561 7.53 -13.91 -11.62
CA GLY A 561 8.07 -12.56 -11.36
C GLY A 561 8.78 -11.90 -12.55
N TYR A 562 8.71 -12.51 -13.74
CA TYR A 562 9.36 -11.98 -14.95
C TYR A 562 8.37 -11.21 -15.82
N PRO A 563 8.80 -10.13 -16.48
CA PRO A 563 7.98 -9.44 -17.46
C PRO A 563 7.41 -10.40 -18.51
N LYS A 564 6.13 -10.20 -18.85
CA LYS A 564 5.50 -10.90 -19.98
C LYS A 564 6.19 -10.47 -21.29
N PRO A 565 6.13 -11.29 -22.36
CA PRO A 565 6.75 -10.93 -23.63
C PRO A 565 6.26 -9.57 -24.14
N GLY A 566 7.19 -8.71 -24.57
CA GLY A 566 6.90 -7.35 -25.02
C GLY A 566 6.71 -6.32 -23.90
N ILE A 567 6.76 -6.72 -22.63
CA ILE A 567 6.72 -5.80 -21.49
C ILE A 567 8.11 -5.28 -21.17
N GLU A 568 8.24 -3.96 -21.11
CA GLU A 568 9.47 -3.27 -20.75
C GLU A 568 9.36 -2.70 -19.34
N LYS A 569 10.37 -2.97 -18.49
CA LYS A 569 10.45 -2.47 -17.12
C LYS A 569 11.28 -1.18 -17.11
N SER A 570 10.81 -0.16 -16.39
CA SER A 570 11.57 1.05 -16.10
C SER A 570 11.69 1.28 -14.59
N GLU A 571 12.87 1.68 -14.14
CA GLU A 571 13.23 1.89 -12.73
C GLU A 571 14.35 2.94 -12.59
N TRP A 572 14.69 3.31 -11.35
CA TRP A 572 15.75 4.29 -11.02
C TRP A 572 15.48 5.72 -11.52
N PHE A 573 14.20 6.10 -11.49
CA PHE A 573 13.67 7.34 -12.03
C PHE A 573 14.43 8.59 -11.58
N ILE A 574 14.71 8.71 -10.28
CA ILE A 574 15.33 9.90 -9.71
C ILE A 574 16.75 10.13 -10.26
N LEU A 575 17.50 9.05 -10.55
CA LEU A 575 18.81 9.15 -11.18
C LEU A 575 18.70 9.63 -12.63
N GLY A 576 17.65 9.21 -13.35
CA GLY A 576 17.38 9.68 -14.72
C GLY A 576 17.02 11.16 -14.82
N LEU A 577 16.60 11.79 -13.71
CA LEU A 577 16.36 13.23 -13.65
C LEU A 577 17.62 14.04 -13.34
N MET A 578 18.71 13.39 -12.90
CA MET A 578 19.96 14.06 -12.56
C MET A 578 20.72 14.45 -13.82
N ASN A 579 21.30 15.66 -13.82
CA ASN A 579 22.15 16.10 -14.91
C ASN A 579 23.54 15.45 -14.78
N PRO A 580 23.96 14.59 -15.72
CA PRO A 580 25.24 13.90 -15.63
C PRO A 580 26.45 14.83 -15.74
N ASP A 581 26.32 16.00 -16.37
CA ASP A 581 27.41 16.97 -16.50
C ASP A 581 27.69 17.72 -15.18
N ARG A 582 26.78 17.62 -14.21
CA ARG A 582 26.81 18.39 -12.95
C ARG A 582 26.73 17.53 -11.71
N THR A 583 26.62 16.22 -11.87
CA THR A 583 26.52 15.27 -10.77
C THR A 583 27.58 14.18 -10.92
N TYR A 584 27.80 13.42 -9.86
CA TYR A 584 28.70 12.26 -9.86
C TYR A 584 28.06 11.02 -10.51
N VAL A 585 26.82 11.12 -11.01
CA VAL A 585 26.09 9.99 -11.56
C VAL A 585 26.56 9.70 -12.97
N ASP A 586 27.04 8.48 -13.19
CA ASP A 586 27.43 8.00 -14.51
C ASP A 586 26.18 7.57 -15.31
N ALA A 587 25.77 8.40 -16.27
CA ALA A 587 24.61 8.14 -17.14
C ALA A 587 24.71 6.81 -17.90
N THR A 588 25.91 6.27 -18.14
CA THR A 588 26.07 4.96 -18.81
C THR A 588 25.62 3.78 -17.95
N GLN A 589 25.49 4.01 -16.64
CA GLN A 589 25.06 3.01 -15.67
C GLN A 589 23.57 3.09 -15.36
N ILE A 590 22.86 4.11 -15.85
CA ILE A 590 21.42 4.29 -15.67
C ILE A 590 20.69 3.59 -16.83
N PRO A 591 19.61 2.83 -16.55
CA PRO A 591 18.74 2.31 -17.60
C PRO A 591 18.22 3.43 -18.51
N SER A 592 18.32 3.24 -19.82
CA SER A 592 17.71 4.16 -20.78
C SER A 592 16.19 4.12 -20.66
N PRO A 593 15.50 5.26 -20.84
CA PRO A 593 14.04 5.25 -20.87
C PRO A 593 13.53 4.42 -22.07
N PRO A 594 12.31 3.87 -21.98
CA PRO A 594 11.70 3.15 -23.09
C PRO A 594 11.67 3.97 -24.37
N THR A 595 11.78 3.30 -25.52
CA THR A 595 11.76 3.97 -26.84
C THR A 595 10.56 4.91 -26.95
N GLY A 596 10.83 6.18 -27.29
CA GLY A 596 9.81 7.21 -27.46
C GLY A 596 9.38 7.93 -26.17
N LYS A 597 9.96 7.59 -25.01
CA LYS A 597 9.74 8.31 -23.74
C LYS A 597 11.00 9.01 -23.25
N SER A 598 10.83 10.18 -22.63
CA SER A 598 11.89 10.84 -21.86
C SER A 598 11.88 10.38 -20.40
N ASN A 599 12.94 10.67 -19.65
CA ASN A 599 12.98 10.40 -18.20
C ASN A 599 11.85 11.14 -17.46
N ILE A 600 11.49 12.35 -17.90
CA ILE A 600 10.36 13.12 -17.36
C ILE A 600 9.03 12.39 -17.62
N ASP A 601 8.84 11.79 -18.80
CA ASP A 601 7.62 11.03 -19.11
C ASP A 601 7.49 9.79 -18.22
N VAL A 602 8.59 9.06 -18.04
CA VAL A 602 8.61 7.87 -17.19
C VAL A 602 8.32 8.23 -15.74
N VAL A 603 8.93 9.30 -15.23
CA VAL A 603 8.65 9.78 -13.86
C VAL A 603 7.21 10.24 -13.73
N ALA A 604 6.68 10.98 -14.72
CA ALA A 604 5.30 11.45 -14.72
C ALA A 604 4.30 10.28 -14.71
N ASP A 605 4.56 9.21 -15.47
CA ASP A 605 3.73 8.00 -15.45
C ASP A 605 3.70 7.36 -14.06
N TYR A 606 4.86 7.17 -13.43
CA TYR A 606 4.93 6.62 -12.07
C TYR A 606 4.23 7.53 -11.05
N LEU A 607 4.51 8.84 -11.11
CA LEU A 607 3.90 9.82 -10.21
C LEU A 607 2.38 9.89 -10.41
N SER A 608 1.86 9.68 -11.63
CA SER A 608 0.41 9.66 -11.88
C SER A 608 -0.27 8.53 -11.09
N GLU A 609 0.30 7.33 -11.16
CA GLU A 609 -0.19 6.17 -10.42
C GLU A 609 -0.04 6.38 -8.89
N LEU A 610 1.09 6.94 -8.46
CA LEU A 610 1.32 7.31 -7.07
C LEU A 610 0.28 8.32 -6.56
N HIS A 611 0.00 9.37 -7.34
CA HIS A 611 -0.98 10.39 -7.01
C HIS A 611 -2.37 9.79 -6.80
N ASP A 612 -2.81 8.92 -7.72
CA ASP A 612 -4.10 8.24 -7.64
C ASP A 612 -4.19 7.33 -6.40
N ALA A 613 -3.11 6.61 -6.07
CA ALA A 613 -3.02 5.78 -4.88
C ALA A 613 -3.09 6.62 -3.59
N ILE A 614 -2.34 7.73 -3.52
CA ILE A 614 -2.38 8.66 -2.40
C ILE A 614 -3.79 9.23 -2.24
N TRP A 615 -4.39 9.70 -3.33
CA TRP A 615 -5.74 10.25 -3.33
C TRP A 615 -6.76 9.23 -2.82
N SER A 616 -6.73 8.00 -3.34
CA SER A 616 -7.62 6.93 -2.89
C SER A 616 -7.43 6.58 -1.41
N ALA A 617 -6.20 6.59 -0.91
CA ALA A 617 -5.91 6.32 0.49
C ALA A 617 -6.46 7.43 1.39
N LEU A 618 -6.22 8.70 1.04
CA LEU A 618 -6.61 9.86 1.85
C LEU A 618 -8.11 10.15 1.80
N CYS A 619 -8.81 9.91 0.68
CA CYS A 619 -10.27 10.09 0.56
C CYS A 619 -11.08 9.26 1.56
N SER A 620 -10.53 8.15 2.07
CA SER A 620 -11.19 7.35 3.10
C SER A 620 -11.17 8.01 4.49
N SER A 621 -10.22 8.92 4.72
CA SER A 621 -9.89 9.49 6.02
C SER A 621 -10.16 10.99 6.10
N PHE A 622 -10.22 11.68 4.96
CA PHE A 622 -10.40 13.12 4.86
C PHE A 622 -11.40 13.49 3.79
N ASP A 623 -12.20 14.52 4.07
CA ASP A 623 -12.95 15.22 3.03
C ASP A 623 -11.97 16.06 2.20
N MET A 624 -11.56 15.51 1.07
CA MET A 624 -10.59 16.15 0.18
C MET A 624 -11.13 17.44 -0.47
N GLU A 625 -12.43 17.73 -0.40
CA GLU A 625 -13.01 18.99 -0.92
C GLU A 625 -12.69 20.19 0.00
N GLU A 626 -12.48 19.94 1.29
CA GLU A 626 -12.12 20.98 2.28
C GLU A 626 -10.60 21.19 2.44
N MET A 627 -9.79 20.29 1.88
CA MET A 627 -8.33 20.27 2.07
C MET A 627 -7.60 21.05 0.98
N GLN A 628 -6.67 21.91 1.38
CA GLN A 628 -5.61 22.41 0.50
C GLN A 628 -4.38 21.53 0.67
N ILE A 629 -4.12 20.65 -0.30
CA ILE A 629 -2.94 19.77 -0.27
C ILE A 629 -1.69 20.58 -0.63
N ARG A 630 -0.64 20.44 0.18
CA ARG A 630 0.72 20.90 -0.11
C ARG A 630 1.64 19.69 -0.19
N TRP A 631 2.32 19.56 -1.32
CA TRP A 631 3.18 18.43 -1.65
C TRP A 631 4.63 18.78 -1.33
N TRP A 632 5.25 18.02 -0.44
CA TRP A 632 6.63 18.20 -0.02
C TRP A 632 7.47 17.02 -0.49
N PHE A 633 8.28 17.22 -1.51
CA PHE A 633 9.19 16.20 -2.01
C PHE A 633 10.54 16.31 -1.32
N ALA A 634 11.01 15.20 -0.75
CA ALA A 634 12.39 15.08 -0.31
C ALA A 634 13.28 14.78 -1.53
N ILE A 635 14.36 15.55 -1.69
CA ILE A 635 15.31 15.42 -2.81
C ILE A 635 16.76 15.25 -2.33
N PRO A 636 17.63 14.57 -3.09
CA PRO A 636 19.04 14.45 -2.73
C PRO A 636 19.73 15.82 -2.60
N PRO A 637 20.68 16.00 -1.66
CA PRO A 637 21.31 17.30 -1.39
C PRO A 637 22.27 17.77 -2.49
N VAL A 638 22.76 16.87 -3.35
CA VAL A 638 23.64 17.20 -4.49
C VAL A 638 22.86 17.60 -5.74
N TRP A 639 21.52 17.71 -5.65
CA TRP A 639 20.72 18.37 -6.68
C TRP A 639 21.02 19.87 -6.63
N ASP A 640 21.62 20.40 -7.70
CA ASP A 640 22.18 21.75 -7.83
C ASP A 640 21.11 22.87 -7.93
N GLY A 641 20.01 22.75 -7.20
CA GLY A 641 18.83 23.61 -7.31
C GLY A 641 18.04 23.41 -8.60
N LEU A 642 18.61 22.78 -9.64
CA LEU A 642 17.93 22.51 -10.91
C LEU A 642 17.19 21.17 -10.95
N GLY A 643 17.52 20.21 -10.08
CA GLY A 643 16.83 18.90 -10.03
C GLY A 643 15.34 19.02 -9.65
N GLY A 644 14.97 20.08 -8.92
CA GLY A 644 13.58 20.42 -8.62
C GLY A 644 12.74 20.62 -9.89
N ALA A 645 13.29 21.28 -10.91
CA ALA A 645 12.54 21.61 -12.13
C ALA A 645 12.10 20.37 -12.95
N PRO A 646 12.96 19.39 -13.30
CA PRO A 646 12.51 18.15 -13.95
C PRO A 646 11.50 17.35 -13.12
N LEU A 647 11.68 17.28 -11.80
CA LEU A 647 10.75 16.59 -10.91
C LEU A 647 9.41 17.33 -10.85
N ARG A 648 9.42 18.67 -10.75
CA ARG A 648 8.24 19.53 -10.79
C ARG A 648 7.50 19.41 -12.12
N ALA A 649 8.21 19.38 -13.24
CA ALA A 649 7.64 19.16 -14.56
C ALA A 649 6.97 17.77 -14.67
N SER A 650 7.58 16.75 -14.06
CA SER A 650 7.01 15.41 -13.98
C SER A 650 5.75 15.38 -13.12
N ALA A 651 5.78 16.05 -11.95
CA ALA A 651 4.65 16.16 -11.04
C ALA A 651 3.47 16.96 -11.63
N LEU A 652 3.76 18.00 -12.42
CA LEU A 652 2.75 18.73 -13.20
C LEU A 652 2.04 17.80 -14.19
N ARG A 653 2.79 17.02 -14.98
CA ARG A 653 2.22 16.04 -15.90
C ARG A 653 1.42 14.95 -15.18
N ALA A 654 1.83 14.60 -13.97
CA ALA A 654 1.16 13.63 -13.11
C ALA A 654 -0.10 14.16 -12.39
N GLY A 655 -0.37 15.46 -12.49
CA GLY A 655 -1.59 16.08 -11.92
C GLY A 655 -1.49 16.47 -10.44
N PHE A 656 -0.28 16.53 -9.86
CA PHE A 656 -0.08 17.07 -8.51
C PHE A 656 -0.41 18.57 -8.41
N ILE A 657 -0.22 19.29 -9.52
CA ILE A 657 -0.48 20.72 -9.69
C ILE A 657 -1.20 20.99 -11.01
N ARG A 658 -1.89 22.14 -11.11
CA ARG A 658 -2.76 22.47 -12.26
C ARG A 658 -1.98 23.01 -13.46
N ASP A 659 -1.04 23.90 -13.19
CA ASP A 659 -0.22 24.58 -14.19
C ASP A 659 1.10 25.03 -13.55
N GLU A 660 1.99 25.60 -14.36
CA GLU A 660 3.32 25.99 -13.92
C GLU A 660 3.33 27.06 -12.82
N ASN A 661 2.25 27.82 -12.62
CA ASN A 661 2.16 28.87 -11.59
C ASN A 661 1.59 28.37 -10.25
N ASP A 662 1.20 27.11 -10.17
CA ASP A 662 0.66 26.50 -8.94
C ASP A 662 1.79 26.29 -7.91
N ASP A 663 1.66 26.91 -6.73
CA ASP A 663 2.69 27.02 -5.70
C ASP A 663 2.59 25.93 -4.62
N LYS A 664 1.91 24.81 -4.93
CA LYS A 664 1.64 23.72 -3.98
C LYS A 664 2.72 22.66 -3.86
N ILE A 665 3.73 22.68 -4.72
CA ILE A 665 4.89 21.78 -4.64
C ILE A 665 6.05 22.51 -3.98
N PHE A 666 6.62 21.85 -2.98
CA PHE A 666 7.77 22.31 -2.21
C PHE A 666 8.80 21.19 -2.17
N PHE A 667 10.04 21.58 -1.99
CA PHE A 667 11.15 20.65 -1.86
C PHE A 667 11.88 20.88 -0.53
N VAL A 668 12.37 19.79 0.04
CA VAL A 668 13.31 19.78 1.16
C VAL A 668 14.41 18.77 0.82
N THR A 669 15.64 19.02 1.25
CA THR A 669 16.68 18.01 1.05
C THR A 669 16.47 16.82 1.98
N GLU A 670 16.73 15.60 1.51
CA GLU A 670 16.71 14.37 2.29
C GLU A 670 17.41 14.50 3.66
N PRO A 671 18.66 15.00 3.77
CA PRO A 671 19.32 15.09 5.07
C PRO A 671 18.66 16.10 6.02
N VAL A 672 18.06 17.19 5.50
CA VAL A 672 17.30 18.13 6.33
C VAL A 672 16.01 17.50 6.81
N ALA A 673 15.29 16.78 5.95
CA ALA A 673 14.09 16.05 6.33
C ALA A 673 14.39 15.01 7.42
N ASP A 674 15.45 14.22 7.26
CA ASP A 674 15.91 13.26 8.27
C ASP A 674 16.20 13.94 9.60
N LEU A 675 16.94 15.06 9.62
CA LEU A 675 17.24 15.78 10.86
C LEU A 675 15.98 16.36 11.50
N LEU A 676 15.05 16.93 10.73
CA LEU A 676 13.79 17.46 11.25
C LEU A 676 12.96 16.39 11.96
N TYR A 677 12.99 15.15 11.47
CA TYR A 677 12.28 14.03 12.09
C TYR A 677 13.09 13.34 13.19
N CYS A 678 14.31 12.90 12.90
CA CYS A 678 15.15 12.12 13.81
C CYS A 678 15.57 12.93 15.04
N CYS A 679 15.87 14.23 14.92
CA CYS A 679 16.25 15.01 16.08
C CYS A 679 15.08 15.28 17.04
N LYS A 680 13.84 15.36 16.52
CA LYS A 680 12.60 15.45 17.31
C LYS A 680 12.41 14.18 18.17
N THR A 681 12.77 13.01 17.64
CA THR A 681 12.46 11.71 18.26
C THR A 681 13.62 11.09 19.04
N LEU A 682 14.88 11.35 18.67
CA LEU A 682 16.03 10.57 19.14
C LEU A 682 17.10 11.36 19.91
N LEU A 683 17.29 12.65 19.64
CA LEU A 683 18.56 13.32 19.99
C LEU A 683 18.46 14.56 20.90
N GLY A 684 17.29 15.22 21.00
CA GLY A 684 17.15 16.42 21.84
C GLY A 684 18.21 17.49 21.54
N PRO A 685 18.34 17.93 20.26
CA PRO A 685 19.46 18.72 19.78
C PRO A 685 19.62 20.03 20.57
N GLN A 686 20.87 20.37 20.90
CA GLN A 686 21.23 21.63 21.54
C GLN A 686 21.91 22.57 20.53
N PRO A 687 21.80 23.90 20.70
CA PRO A 687 22.60 24.84 19.92
C PRO A 687 24.09 24.47 19.92
N SER A 688 24.72 24.61 18.76
CA SER A 688 26.10 24.21 18.44
C SER A 688 26.38 22.70 18.39
N ASP A 689 25.38 21.84 18.61
CA ASP A 689 25.52 20.43 18.24
C ASP A 689 25.75 20.31 16.73
N THR A 690 26.73 19.51 16.30
CA THR A 690 27.03 19.30 14.88
C THR A 690 26.79 17.85 14.48
N PHE A 691 26.05 17.66 13.39
CA PHE A 691 25.69 16.36 12.84
C PHE A 691 26.21 16.21 11.42
N LEU A 692 26.77 15.04 11.12
CA LEU A 692 27.07 14.63 9.75
C LEU A 692 26.01 13.63 9.32
N VAL A 693 25.27 13.92 8.25
CA VAL A 693 24.23 13.05 7.71
C VAL A 693 24.77 12.32 6.50
N VAL A 694 24.66 10.99 6.51
CA VAL A 694 25.03 10.10 5.41
C VAL A 694 23.73 9.52 4.85
N VAL A 695 23.30 10.05 3.71
CA VAL A 695 22.13 9.55 2.99
C VAL A 695 22.57 8.42 2.07
N ALA A 696 22.57 7.21 2.60
CA ALA A 696 22.99 6.01 1.88
C ALA A 696 21.82 5.42 1.09
N SER A 697 21.52 6.01 -0.06
CA SER A 697 20.44 5.55 -0.94
C SER A 697 20.85 4.34 -1.77
N ALA A 698 19.90 3.75 -2.51
CA ALA A 698 20.22 2.61 -3.37
C ALA A 698 21.10 2.98 -4.55
N GLY A 699 20.88 4.12 -5.21
CA GLY A 699 21.73 4.58 -6.31
C GLY A 699 23.00 5.25 -5.83
N ALA A 700 22.83 6.36 -5.13
CA ALA A 700 23.89 7.25 -4.70
C ALA A 700 24.03 7.31 -3.18
N VAL A 701 25.18 7.77 -2.71
CA VAL A 701 25.38 8.14 -1.31
C VAL A 701 25.79 9.60 -1.26
N ASP A 702 25.06 10.39 -0.47
CA ASP A 702 25.37 11.79 -0.22
C ASP A 702 25.74 12.02 1.25
N VAL A 703 26.65 12.95 1.48
CA VAL A 703 27.15 13.33 2.80
C VAL A 703 27.06 14.84 2.96
N ALA A 704 26.39 15.26 4.02
CA ALA A 704 26.23 16.67 4.37
C ALA A 704 26.46 16.90 5.87
N THR A 705 26.84 18.11 6.26
CA THR A 705 27.12 18.43 7.67
C THR A 705 26.38 19.68 8.09
N TYR A 706 25.74 19.61 9.25
CA TYR A 706 24.88 20.64 9.80
C TYR A 706 25.22 20.96 11.25
N GLU A 707 25.23 22.23 11.60
CA GLU A 707 25.26 22.73 12.97
C GLU A 707 23.85 23.13 13.40
N VAL A 708 23.45 22.79 14.61
CA VAL A 708 22.19 23.23 15.20
C VAL A 708 22.32 24.68 15.66
N ILE A 709 21.54 25.57 15.06
CA ILE A 709 21.40 26.96 15.52
C ILE A 709 20.39 27.03 16.67
N LYS A 710 19.30 26.27 16.57
CA LYS A 710 18.24 26.20 17.58
C LYS A 710 17.67 24.80 17.69
N GLY A 711 17.43 24.31 18.90
CA GLY A 711 16.92 22.95 19.12
C GLY A 711 15.40 22.79 18.96
N ASN A 712 14.59 23.86 19.14
CA ASN A 712 13.13 23.78 19.04
C ASN A 712 12.45 25.15 18.71
N PRO A 713 11.76 25.30 17.56
CA PRO A 713 11.82 24.39 16.41
C PRO A 713 13.27 24.24 15.94
N LEU A 714 13.57 23.09 15.35
CA LEU A 714 14.92 22.78 14.89
C LEU A 714 15.33 23.74 13.77
N ASP A 715 16.47 24.39 13.96
CA ASP A 715 17.10 25.26 12.99
C ASP A 715 18.56 24.85 12.83
N LEU A 716 19.01 24.72 11.60
CA LEU A 716 20.22 24.05 11.14
C LEU A 716 21.01 24.93 10.16
N LYS A 717 22.31 25.01 10.32
CA LYS A 717 23.18 25.67 9.37
C LYS A 717 24.06 24.65 8.70
N GLN A 718 24.03 24.60 7.37
CA GLN A 718 24.95 23.76 6.62
C GLN A 718 26.38 24.30 6.77
N LEU A 719 27.32 23.43 7.16
CA LEU A 719 28.71 23.83 7.44
C LEU A 719 29.62 23.77 6.21
N THR A 720 29.45 22.74 5.40
CA THR A 720 30.31 22.46 4.23
C THR A 720 29.44 22.06 3.04
N THR A 721 29.96 22.25 1.83
CA THR A 721 29.30 21.77 0.60
C THR A 721 29.05 20.26 0.70
N PRO A 722 27.87 19.75 0.30
CA PRO A 722 27.60 18.32 0.34
C PRO A 722 28.48 17.62 -0.69
N THR A 723 28.87 16.39 -0.40
CA THR A 723 29.60 15.52 -1.32
C THR A 723 28.81 14.26 -1.56
N GLY A 724 29.04 13.59 -2.68
CA GLY A 724 28.38 12.31 -2.96
C GLY A 724 29.07 11.53 -4.06
N ASP A 725 28.69 10.26 -4.18
CA ASP A 725 29.19 9.37 -5.23
C ASP A 725 28.18 8.25 -5.54
N PHE A 726 28.31 7.64 -6.73
CA PHE A 726 27.47 6.54 -7.21
C PHE A 726 27.88 5.19 -6.61
N CYS A 727 27.85 5.12 -5.28
CA CYS A 727 28.31 3.99 -4.47
C CYS A 727 27.22 3.39 -3.55
N GLY A 728 25.95 3.58 -3.91
CA GLY A 728 24.80 3.04 -3.17
C GLY A 728 24.65 1.52 -3.26
N SER A 729 23.57 0.99 -2.68
CA SER A 729 23.32 -0.46 -2.62
C SER A 729 23.20 -1.16 -3.99
N THR A 730 22.83 -0.45 -5.07
CA THR A 730 22.79 -0.99 -6.44
C THR A 730 24.19 -1.35 -6.95
N ALA A 731 25.24 -0.63 -6.54
CA ALA A 731 26.61 -0.97 -6.87
C ALA A 731 27.00 -2.34 -6.27
N VAL A 732 26.57 -2.63 -5.05
CA VAL A 732 26.75 -3.94 -4.40
C VAL A 732 26.00 -5.03 -5.19
N VAL A 733 24.74 -4.78 -5.56
CA VAL A 733 23.92 -5.72 -6.34
C VAL A 733 24.54 -5.99 -7.71
N ARG A 734 25.12 -4.98 -8.36
CA ARG A 734 25.85 -5.12 -9.62
C ARG A 734 27.11 -5.97 -9.47
N ASN A 735 27.91 -5.73 -8.43
CA ASN A 735 29.11 -6.54 -8.17
C ASN A 735 28.72 -8.01 -7.92
N PHE A 736 27.65 -8.23 -7.16
CA PHE A 736 27.10 -9.57 -6.93
C PHE A 736 26.54 -10.19 -8.21
N SER A 737 25.90 -9.40 -9.08
CA SER A 737 25.42 -9.84 -10.39
C SER A 737 26.57 -10.37 -11.25
N ASN A 738 27.68 -9.65 -11.33
CA ASN A 738 28.87 -10.09 -12.07
C ASN A 738 29.41 -11.42 -11.50
N LEU A 739 29.53 -11.51 -10.18
CA LEU A 739 29.90 -12.76 -9.50
C LEU A 739 28.95 -13.90 -9.84
N LEU A 740 27.64 -13.65 -9.83
CA LEU A 740 26.62 -14.65 -10.11
C LEU A 740 26.63 -15.08 -11.58
N GLN A 741 26.83 -14.16 -12.53
CA GLN A 741 26.98 -14.49 -13.94
C GLN A 741 28.15 -15.45 -14.16
N ASP A 742 29.30 -15.18 -13.54
CA ASP A 742 30.46 -16.06 -13.65
C ASP A 742 30.23 -17.44 -13.02
N ARG A 743 29.43 -17.52 -11.96
CA ARG A 743 28.98 -18.79 -11.39
C ARG A 743 28.00 -19.53 -12.30
N VAL A 744 27.04 -18.82 -12.91
CA VAL A 744 26.05 -19.38 -13.84
C VAL A 744 26.72 -19.90 -15.12
N LYS A 745 27.77 -19.25 -15.62
CA LYS A 745 28.57 -19.75 -16.75
C LYS A 745 29.20 -21.12 -16.46
N LYS A 746 29.54 -21.41 -15.20
CA LYS A 746 30.09 -22.71 -14.78
C LYS A 746 29.08 -23.86 -14.80
N LEU A 747 27.78 -23.57 -15.00
CA LEU A 747 26.77 -24.60 -15.28
C LEU A 747 26.98 -25.25 -16.65
N LYS A 748 27.75 -24.62 -17.56
CA LYS A 748 28.03 -25.12 -18.92
C LYS A 748 26.75 -25.44 -19.71
N LEU A 749 25.71 -24.63 -19.50
CA LEU A 749 24.43 -24.76 -20.20
C LEU A 749 24.48 -24.05 -21.56
N PRO A 750 23.66 -24.47 -22.54
CA PRO A 750 23.56 -23.79 -23.83
C PRO A 750 23.20 -22.32 -23.69
N GLU A 751 23.63 -21.51 -24.66
CA GLU A 751 23.24 -20.11 -24.77
C GLU A 751 21.71 -19.97 -24.87
N GLY A 752 21.14 -18.97 -24.20
CA GLY A 752 19.68 -18.80 -24.11
C GLY A 752 18.97 -19.80 -23.18
N SER A 753 19.71 -20.59 -22.38
CA SER A 753 19.10 -21.55 -21.45
C SER A 753 18.18 -20.87 -20.43
N VAL A 754 16.91 -21.30 -20.45
CA VAL A 754 15.89 -20.88 -19.46
C VAL A 754 16.31 -21.23 -18.04
N ILE A 755 17.06 -22.31 -17.84
CA ILE A 755 17.56 -22.73 -16.53
C ILE A 755 18.62 -21.73 -16.04
N ALA A 756 19.56 -21.33 -16.89
CA ALA A 756 20.57 -20.33 -16.55
C ALA A 756 19.91 -18.99 -16.20
N ALA A 757 18.95 -18.52 -17.00
CA ALA A 757 18.21 -17.28 -16.76
C ALA A 757 17.42 -17.31 -15.43
N ARG A 758 16.79 -18.44 -15.12
CA ARG A 758 16.07 -18.67 -13.85
C ARG A 758 16.99 -18.70 -12.64
N THR A 759 18.12 -19.39 -12.76
CA THR A 759 19.14 -19.48 -11.71
C THR A 759 19.69 -18.10 -11.38
N TYR A 760 20.03 -17.33 -12.41
CA TYR A 760 20.51 -15.95 -12.26
C TYR A 760 19.47 -15.07 -11.56
N ALA A 761 18.22 -14.99 -12.06
CA ALA A 761 17.27 -14.07 -11.44
C ALA A 761 16.88 -14.47 -10.01
N LYS A 762 16.72 -15.78 -9.72
CA LYS A 762 16.48 -16.24 -8.35
C LYS A 762 17.60 -15.83 -7.41
N GLY A 763 18.85 -15.97 -7.86
CA GLY A 763 20.02 -15.56 -7.08
C GLY A 763 20.07 -14.06 -6.81
N ILE A 764 19.76 -13.23 -7.83
CA ILE A 764 19.64 -11.78 -7.65
C ILE A 764 18.54 -11.41 -6.65
N ILE A 765 17.34 -12.00 -6.80
CA ILE A 765 16.21 -11.72 -5.92
C ILE A 765 16.52 -12.10 -4.47
N ASP A 766 17.07 -13.29 -4.23
CA ASP A 766 17.43 -13.72 -2.88
C ASP A 766 18.57 -12.88 -2.28
N PHE A 767 19.55 -12.47 -3.10
CA PHE A 767 20.59 -11.55 -2.64
C PHE A 767 20.00 -10.20 -2.22
N SER A 768 19.24 -9.56 -3.10
CA SER A 768 18.65 -8.23 -2.87
C SER A 768 17.74 -8.19 -1.65
N ASN A 769 16.91 -9.23 -1.46
CA ASN A 769 15.89 -9.24 -0.40
C ASN A 769 16.40 -9.73 0.95
N ARG A 770 17.48 -10.52 1.00
CA ARG A 770 17.92 -11.17 2.25
C ARG A 770 19.38 -10.87 2.59
N ILE A 771 20.28 -11.12 1.65
CA ILE A 771 21.72 -11.10 1.93
C ILE A 771 22.27 -9.68 1.96
N LYS A 772 21.81 -8.81 1.07
CA LYS A 772 22.27 -7.42 0.92
C LYS A 772 22.28 -6.65 2.25
N HIS A 773 21.25 -6.83 3.08
CA HIS A 773 21.13 -6.14 4.37
C HIS A 773 21.71 -6.95 5.55
N SER A 774 21.70 -8.29 5.47
CA SER A 774 22.10 -9.16 6.60
C SER A 774 23.60 -9.48 6.64
N PHE A 775 24.33 -9.21 5.56
CA PHE A 775 25.76 -9.53 5.49
C PHE A 775 26.54 -8.80 6.60
N SER A 776 27.33 -9.54 7.37
CA SER A 776 27.99 -9.05 8.59
C SER A 776 29.50 -9.31 8.67
N ASP A 777 30.09 -9.94 7.63
CA ASP A 777 31.51 -10.34 7.59
C ASP A 777 31.95 -11.16 8.83
N ASP A 778 31.18 -12.20 9.14
CA ASP A 778 31.38 -13.13 10.27
C ASP A 778 32.23 -14.38 9.93
N GLY A 779 32.81 -14.43 8.73
CA GLY A 779 33.53 -15.61 8.21
C GLY A 779 32.63 -16.73 7.66
N SER A 780 31.30 -16.62 7.78
CA SER A 780 30.36 -17.65 7.33
C SER A 780 30.28 -17.76 5.80
N THR A 781 29.90 -18.94 5.32
CA THR A 781 29.53 -19.15 3.91
C THR A 781 28.03 -18.93 3.74
N TRP A 782 27.67 -18.13 2.73
CA TRP A 782 26.30 -17.72 2.47
C TRP A 782 25.66 -18.63 1.43
N ALA A 783 24.50 -19.18 1.76
CA ALA A 783 23.68 -19.94 0.83
C ALA A 783 22.76 -18.99 0.07
N VAL A 784 23.01 -18.81 -1.24
CA VAL A 784 22.18 -18.03 -2.16
C VAL A 784 21.16 -18.95 -2.81
N LYS A 785 19.87 -18.68 -2.66
CA LYS A 785 18.81 -19.53 -3.22
C LYS A 785 18.75 -19.35 -4.73
N VAL A 786 19.05 -20.43 -5.46
CA VAL A 786 19.02 -20.46 -6.93
C VAL A 786 18.00 -21.46 -7.49
N GLY A 787 17.49 -22.35 -6.64
CA GLY A 787 16.32 -23.19 -6.92
C GLY A 787 16.57 -24.24 -8.00
N LEU A 788 17.75 -24.84 -7.98
CA LEU A 788 18.13 -25.98 -8.82
C LEU A 788 18.13 -27.27 -7.99
N SER A 789 17.52 -28.32 -8.50
CA SER A 789 17.51 -29.65 -7.88
C SER A 789 18.59 -30.59 -8.43
N VAL A 790 19.66 -30.01 -8.97
CA VAL A 790 20.77 -30.72 -9.63
C VAL A 790 22.09 -30.15 -9.10
N ASP A 791 23.05 -31.03 -8.87
CA ASP A 791 24.39 -30.66 -8.39
C ASP A 791 25.19 -29.98 -9.50
N TYR A 792 25.75 -28.81 -9.18
CA TYR A 792 26.78 -28.17 -9.99
C TYR A 792 27.93 -27.73 -9.08
N PRO A 793 28.84 -28.66 -8.70
CA PRO A 793 29.93 -28.38 -7.76
C PRO A 793 30.85 -27.24 -8.23
N ASP A 794 31.14 -27.16 -9.54
CA ASP A 794 31.95 -26.09 -10.14
C ASP A 794 31.31 -24.69 -9.94
N ALA A 795 29.98 -24.64 -9.96
CA ALA A 795 29.20 -23.43 -9.69
C ALA A 795 28.95 -23.22 -8.18
N GLY A 796 29.36 -24.16 -7.32
CA GLY A 796 29.10 -24.13 -5.87
C GLY A 796 27.65 -24.43 -5.53
N ILE A 797 26.91 -25.13 -6.39
CA ILE A 797 25.50 -25.45 -6.19
C ILE A 797 25.35 -26.87 -5.68
N ASP A 798 24.69 -26.99 -4.55
CA ASP A 798 24.33 -28.25 -3.92
C ASP A 798 22.87 -28.60 -4.23
N ARG A 799 22.65 -29.83 -4.71
CA ARG A 799 21.34 -30.38 -5.09
C ARG A 799 20.36 -30.42 -3.91
N GLU A 800 20.84 -30.76 -2.72
CA GLU A 800 19.96 -31.01 -1.57
C GLU A 800 19.38 -29.71 -1.03
N SER A 801 20.18 -28.65 -1.01
CA SER A 801 19.76 -27.30 -0.60
C SER A 801 19.19 -26.45 -1.73
N GLY A 802 19.48 -26.78 -2.98
CA GLY A 802 19.17 -25.95 -4.15
C GLY A 802 19.78 -24.55 -4.08
N CYS A 803 20.86 -24.41 -3.31
CA CYS A 803 21.53 -23.15 -3.02
C CYS A 803 22.94 -23.12 -3.61
N MET A 804 23.39 -21.93 -3.99
CA MET A 804 24.75 -21.62 -4.37
C MET A 804 25.53 -21.11 -3.15
N ALA A 805 26.62 -21.79 -2.80
CA ALA A 805 27.51 -21.39 -1.72
C ALA A 805 28.42 -20.23 -2.16
N VAL A 806 28.38 -19.13 -1.40
CA VAL A 806 29.21 -17.94 -1.61
C VAL A 806 29.96 -17.62 -0.32
N THR A 807 31.28 -17.76 -0.36
CA THR A 807 32.16 -17.52 0.79
C THR A 807 32.15 -16.06 1.22
N ASN A 808 32.44 -15.80 2.49
CA ASN A 808 32.56 -14.44 3.02
C ASN A 808 33.52 -13.55 2.20
N LYS A 809 34.68 -14.08 1.80
CA LYS A 809 35.64 -13.38 0.92
C LYS A 809 35.03 -12.87 -0.39
N LEU A 810 34.13 -13.65 -1.00
CA LEU A 810 33.47 -13.26 -2.24
C LEU A 810 32.35 -12.25 -1.99
N MET A 811 31.63 -12.37 -0.88
CA MET A 811 30.68 -11.34 -0.46
C MET A 811 31.39 -10.02 -0.23
N ARG A 812 32.49 -10.02 0.53
CA ARG A 812 33.35 -8.84 0.70
C ARG A 812 33.79 -8.21 -0.62
N ALA A 813 34.20 -9.00 -1.61
CA ALA A 813 34.58 -8.47 -2.92
C ALA A 813 33.43 -7.68 -3.60
N CYS A 814 32.17 -7.96 -3.26
CA CYS A 814 31.02 -7.20 -3.73
C CYS A 814 30.77 -5.91 -2.93
N PHE A 815 30.99 -5.94 -1.61
CA PHE A 815 30.67 -4.83 -0.69
C PHE A 815 31.84 -3.86 -0.47
N ASP A 816 33.08 -4.34 -0.39
CA ASP A 816 34.26 -3.54 -0.06
C ASP A 816 34.39 -2.32 -0.99
N PRO A 817 34.28 -2.41 -2.33
CA PRO A 817 34.45 -1.25 -3.19
C PRO A 817 33.47 -0.09 -2.91
N PRO A 818 32.13 -0.29 -2.92
CA PRO A 818 31.20 0.80 -2.61
C PRO A 818 31.30 1.26 -1.14
N VAL A 819 31.48 0.35 -0.17
CA VAL A 819 31.54 0.72 1.25
C VAL A 819 32.81 1.51 1.59
N ASN A 820 33.95 1.15 1.02
CA ASN A 820 35.18 1.93 1.18
C ASN A 820 34.99 3.35 0.62
N ARG A 821 34.29 3.48 -0.50
CA ARG A 821 33.99 4.79 -1.07
C ARG A 821 33.12 5.65 -0.17
N VAL A 822 32.12 5.05 0.50
CA VAL A 822 31.31 5.75 1.51
C VAL A 822 32.18 6.24 2.68
N ILE A 823 33.11 5.41 3.16
CA ILE A 823 34.03 5.78 4.25
C ILE A 823 34.94 6.95 3.84
N GLU A 824 35.44 6.92 2.60
CA GLU A 824 36.22 8.03 2.04
C GLU A 824 35.41 9.33 2.01
N LEU A 825 34.17 9.31 1.50
CA LEU A 825 33.28 10.48 1.48
C LEU A 825 33.07 11.06 2.88
N ILE A 826 32.80 10.21 3.88
CA ILE A 826 32.62 10.65 5.27
C ILE A 826 33.91 11.28 5.81
N THR A 827 35.06 10.65 5.55
CA THR A 827 36.37 11.11 6.04
C THR A 827 36.75 12.45 5.39
N ASP A 828 36.51 12.60 4.10
CA ASP A 828 36.73 13.84 3.35
C ASP A 828 35.83 14.98 3.85
N GLN A 829 34.57 14.66 4.19
CA GLN A 829 33.63 15.62 4.78
C GLN A 829 34.11 16.07 6.17
N LEU A 830 34.52 15.14 7.03
CA LEU A 830 35.07 15.46 8.35
C LEU A 830 36.34 16.32 8.26
N ALA A 831 37.24 16.00 7.32
CA ALA A 831 38.44 16.79 7.06
C ALA A 831 38.10 18.21 6.58
N SER A 832 37.06 18.34 5.74
CA SER A 832 36.56 19.64 5.26
C SER A 832 36.01 20.50 6.41
N VAL A 833 35.25 19.89 7.33
CA VAL A 833 34.77 20.56 8.56
C VAL A 833 35.95 21.03 9.40
N GLY A 834 36.92 20.15 9.71
CA GLY A 834 38.08 20.53 10.50
C GLY A 834 38.95 21.63 9.87
N LYS A 835 38.97 21.73 8.53
CA LYS A 835 39.70 22.78 7.80
C LYS A 835 38.95 24.11 7.78
N GLN A 836 37.64 24.09 7.57
CA GLN A 836 36.82 25.30 7.38
C GLN A 836 36.28 25.85 8.71
N HIS A 837 36.06 24.97 9.69
CA HIS A 837 35.48 25.25 11.01
C HIS A 837 36.29 24.55 12.10
N PRO A 838 37.54 25.00 12.37
CA PRO A 838 38.48 24.28 13.25
C PRO A 838 38.05 24.19 14.72
N GLU A 839 37.14 25.06 15.17
CA GLU A 839 36.57 25.05 16.52
C GLU A 839 35.35 24.10 16.64
N THR A 840 34.91 23.50 15.52
CA THR A 840 33.70 22.67 15.46
C THR A 840 34.05 21.19 15.47
N SER A 841 33.42 20.44 16.38
CA SER A 841 33.52 18.98 16.45
C SER A 841 32.19 18.31 16.10
N VAL A 842 32.22 17.32 15.21
CA VAL A 842 31.02 16.53 14.85
C VAL A 842 30.64 15.60 16.01
N LYS A 843 29.44 15.77 16.56
CA LYS A 843 28.92 15.01 17.70
C LYS A 843 28.46 13.62 17.30
N ALA A 844 27.76 13.51 16.18
CA ALA A 844 27.24 12.24 15.69
C ALA A 844 27.14 12.19 14.16
N ILE A 845 27.20 10.97 13.64
CA ILE A 845 26.90 10.62 12.26
C ILE A 845 25.51 10.00 12.24
N LEU A 846 24.59 10.58 11.48
CA LEU A 846 23.27 10.02 11.21
C LEU A 846 23.31 9.29 9.85
N LEU A 847 23.17 7.98 9.86
CA LEU A 847 23.19 7.14 8.66
C LEU A 847 21.77 6.77 8.25
N THR A 848 21.27 7.31 7.13
CA THR A 848 19.89 7.17 6.64
C THR A 848 19.87 6.62 5.19
N GLY A 849 18.68 6.47 4.59
CA GLY A 849 18.48 5.95 3.23
C GLY A 849 18.38 4.42 3.14
N GLU A 850 18.03 3.91 1.95
CA GLU A 850 17.71 2.49 1.69
C GLU A 850 18.85 1.51 2.01
N PHE A 851 20.11 1.97 2.00
CA PHE A 851 21.29 1.16 2.28
C PHE A 851 21.71 1.20 3.76
N SER A 852 21.20 2.15 4.55
CA SER A 852 21.50 2.26 5.99
C SER A 852 21.19 1.00 6.82
N PRO A 853 20.21 0.13 6.48
CA PRO A 853 19.98 -1.12 7.23
C PRO A 853 21.06 -2.20 7.00
N SER A 854 22.03 -1.95 6.11
CA SER A 854 23.13 -2.88 5.86
C SER A 854 24.03 -3.03 7.08
N VAL A 855 24.00 -4.22 7.69
CA VAL A 855 24.85 -4.55 8.86
C VAL A 855 26.33 -4.33 8.55
N TYR A 856 26.77 -4.71 7.34
CA TYR A 856 28.15 -4.51 6.92
C TYR A 856 28.50 -3.02 6.83
N LEU A 857 27.70 -2.20 6.15
CA LEU A 857 27.95 -0.77 6.01
C LEU A 857 28.07 -0.09 7.39
N VAL A 858 27.09 -0.32 8.27
CA VAL A 858 27.06 0.25 9.62
C VAL A 858 28.31 -0.14 10.41
N ASN A 859 28.68 -1.43 10.39
CA ASN A 859 29.86 -1.92 11.09
C ASN A 859 31.15 -1.29 10.55
N GLN A 860 31.27 -1.12 9.23
CA GLN A 860 32.46 -0.55 8.63
C GLN A 860 32.59 0.95 8.94
N ILE A 861 31.50 1.72 8.90
CA ILE A 861 31.50 3.13 9.30
C ILE A 861 31.83 3.28 10.80
N LYS A 862 31.24 2.44 11.68
CA LYS A 862 31.56 2.44 13.10
C LYS A 862 33.05 2.19 13.35
N ARG A 863 33.62 1.15 12.72
CA ARG A 863 35.03 0.76 12.92
C ARG A 863 36.02 1.79 12.37
N HIS A 864 35.79 2.28 11.15
CA HIS A 864 36.76 3.11 10.43
C HIS A 864 36.58 4.61 10.65
N VAL A 865 35.39 5.03 11.10
CA VAL A 865 35.09 6.45 11.37
C VAL A 865 34.70 6.65 12.83
N GLY A 866 33.66 5.96 13.29
CA GLY A 866 33.13 6.16 14.66
C GLY A 866 34.19 5.98 15.74
N ASP A 867 34.83 4.81 15.77
CA ASP A 867 35.85 4.45 16.76
C ASP A 867 37.14 5.28 16.59
N LEU A 868 37.50 5.60 15.34
CA LEU A 868 38.73 6.34 15.02
C LEU A 868 38.65 7.82 15.43
N PHE A 869 37.51 8.46 15.21
CA PHE A 869 37.29 9.88 15.50
C PHE A 869 36.51 10.13 16.80
N GLY A 870 36.08 9.08 17.50
CA GLY A 870 35.26 9.18 18.71
C GLY A 870 33.85 9.73 18.45
N ILE A 871 33.28 9.44 17.27
CA ILE A 871 31.98 9.96 16.83
C ILE A 871 30.91 8.88 16.96
N THR A 872 29.76 9.26 17.53
CA THR A 872 28.63 8.32 17.66
C THR A 872 27.97 8.11 16.30
N VAL A 873 27.82 6.86 15.87
CA VAL A 873 27.09 6.51 14.63
C VAL A 873 25.69 6.03 14.99
N VAL A 874 24.68 6.77 14.55
CA VAL A 874 23.25 6.54 14.80
C VAL A 874 22.58 6.16 13.49
N GLY A 875 21.74 5.12 13.52
CA GLY A 875 20.84 4.78 12.42
C GLY A 875 19.38 5.05 12.82
N PRO A 876 18.52 5.49 11.89
CA PRO A 876 17.10 5.69 12.12
C PRO A 876 16.38 4.37 12.39
N SER A 877 15.20 4.44 13.01
CA SER A 877 14.34 3.27 13.26
C SER A 877 13.68 2.76 11.98
N ASP A 878 13.32 3.65 11.05
CA ASP A 878 12.77 3.31 9.72
C ASP A 878 13.22 4.37 8.69
N ALA A 879 14.40 4.15 8.11
CA ALA A 879 15.12 5.14 7.30
C ALA A 879 14.32 5.77 6.15
N LEU A 880 13.32 5.09 5.58
CA LEU A 880 12.58 5.59 4.42
C LEU A 880 11.34 6.39 4.80
N THR A 881 10.62 5.94 5.82
CA THR A 881 9.45 6.67 6.30
C THR A 881 9.87 7.89 7.11
N ASP A 882 11.03 7.86 7.77
CA ASP A 882 11.59 8.98 8.53
C ASP A 882 11.83 10.20 7.62
N VAL A 883 12.36 10.01 6.40
CA VAL A 883 12.51 11.08 5.40
C VAL A 883 11.16 11.67 4.98
N ALA A 884 10.17 10.82 4.68
CA ALA A 884 8.84 11.28 4.27
C ALA A 884 8.13 12.04 5.39
N ARG A 885 8.25 11.58 6.64
CA ARG A 885 7.74 12.28 7.84
C ARG A 885 8.50 13.58 8.11
N GLY A 886 9.80 13.60 7.82
CA GLY A 886 10.63 14.80 7.83
C GLY A 886 10.13 15.86 6.85
N ALA A 887 9.76 15.45 5.65
CA ALA A 887 9.15 16.32 4.65
C ALA A 887 7.78 16.86 5.09
N VAL A 888 6.96 16.05 5.76
CA VAL A 888 5.73 16.53 6.42
C VAL A 888 6.04 17.56 7.51
N THR A 889 7.03 17.27 8.35
CA THR A 889 7.48 18.18 9.42
C THR A 889 7.92 19.52 8.85
N ALA A 890 8.69 19.51 7.75
CA ALA A 890 9.09 20.73 7.04
C ALA A 890 7.87 21.52 6.57
N GLY A 891 6.89 20.87 5.93
CA GLY A 891 5.68 21.53 5.44
C GLY A 891 4.77 22.08 6.55
N VAL A 892 4.69 21.40 7.69
CA VAL A 892 3.93 21.88 8.85
C VAL A 892 4.62 23.09 9.47
N LEU A 893 5.94 23.06 9.65
CA LEU A 893 6.72 24.21 10.11
C LEU A 893 6.61 25.38 9.14
N GLN A 894 6.62 25.11 7.84
CA GLN A 894 6.41 26.13 6.80
C GLN A 894 5.07 26.84 6.97
N ASP A 895 3.99 26.07 7.17
CA ASP A 895 2.64 26.64 7.30
C ASP A 895 2.51 27.57 8.50
N HIS A 896 3.33 27.35 9.53
CA HIS A 896 3.38 28.17 10.74
C HIS A 896 4.47 29.25 10.69
N GLY A 897 5.19 29.41 9.58
CA GLY A 897 6.27 30.39 9.44
C GLY A 897 7.51 30.09 10.29
N LEU A 898 7.71 28.83 10.67
CA LEU A 898 8.79 28.36 11.55
C LEU A 898 9.93 27.66 10.81
N LEU A 899 9.75 27.32 9.52
CA LEU A 899 10.80 26.75 8.69
C LEU A 899 11.71 27.86 8.15
N SER A 900 13.03 27.72 8.35
CA SER A 900 14.03 28.65 7.79
C SER A 900 13.93 28.73 6.27
N ALA A 901 14.17 29.92 5.72
CA ALA A 901 14.14 30.16 4.28
C ALA A 901 15.26 29.41 3.53
N GLU A 902 16.37 29.10 4.21
CA GLU A 902 17.51 28.37 3.64
C GLU A 902 17.17 26.92 3.24
N TYR A 903 16.04 26.37 3.73
CA TYR A 903 15.58 25.02 3.35
C TYR A 903 14.51 25.00 2.27
N ARG A 904 14.04 26.18 1.84
CA ARG A 904 12.99 26.29 0.83
C ARG A 904 13.63 26.42 -0.53
N THR A 905 13.41 25.45 -1.40
CA THR A 905 13.62 25.62 -2.84
C THR A 905 12.25 25.64 -3.51
N HIS A 906 11.87 26.79 -4.06
CA HIS A 906 10.61 27.01 -4.79
C HIS A 906 10.75 26.80 -6.31
N ASP A 907 11.97 26.69 -6.80
CA ASP A 907 12.30 26.67 -8.23
C ASP A 907 12.33 25.25 -8.82
#